data_AF-A0A2E2AWY1-F1
#
_entry.id   AF-A0A2E2AWY1-F1
#
_cell.length_a   1.000
_cell.length_b   1.000
_cell.length_c   1.000
_cell.angle_alpha   90.00
_cell.angle_beta   90.00
_cell.angle_gamma   90.00
#
_symmetry.space_group_name_H-M   'P 1'
#
loop_
_entity.id
_entity.type
_entity.pdbx_description
1 polymer ?
#
loop_
_entity_poly.entity_id
_entity_poly.type
_entity_poly.pdbx_seq_one_letter_code
_entity_poly.pdbx_strand_id
1 'polypeptide(L)'
;MVGCMPTATKTYQTRWWQRLDDEKVLCTLCPRECHIPNNSRGFCFVRANINGELVLTTYGRSSGFCIDPIEKKPLNHFLPGTPILSLGTAGCNLGCKFCQNWDISKSRQMDTVAGHAGPDAIVQAALQTQCRSIAFTYNDPIIWAEYAIDTAIAAHEHDLKTIAVTAGYISPDARAEFFSHMDAANVDLKAFSETFYRKLTQTALAPVLNTLKYLKHETDCWFEITNLVIPRENDDPDELKRMCAWIVEELGPDVPVHFSAFHPDFKMMDYPATPHETLIQAREIALASGIQYAYVGNVHDHANQSTYCHHCGKRVIERDWYQLGSYQLKGSVCKHCNTIIPGIFEDKGPGDWGRKRQPIAIRDQTQFINQSDITPLSINGEEPRRMSDTHENKPMISFDADQEKSLLDYVREQVNAAVTGNDTRIPTLPDELANAPAFGCFVTLQMDDKLRACRGRWNQGQEINTEPLGELLAGVARDSALQDFRFPVISKNELSRLSVDISIMHSPAMLVQQGEELVDAVEVGKHGLVMMHPQGRGLLLPHVATENGWDARTFLSQLCAKAGLRKHVWLEDDQTQIMTFQTTLLEQGPPVEPFLPKHVSANAFDALLSLGRKVLSGDLSPTELPNRLTQAWPDELGVYLISNTHQSASALGANQSLAKLMTMACQSLAKSKTPSRYIERLVVLYNGVRLSAADYPNRHVNLSYNGVLAESPGGWSLSLPSSNQRTDRVGQAMRDCNINIKSWRVAQNQGHAKPRLTCFDLFVHDANQKPGAIDERPPAKAGQFYPGNANEIASQIKEVMDRVGGSETCEARAVMLPHAGWVYCQDVIAQTLAKINVPNRVIIIGPKHTPHGAHWSVSNHQTWQMPSGNVLVDTEAVKVLLDLMPSLKCESLAHEQEHAVEVLLPWLTHQNPQVQIVPMVFGHSNFKQLQELGSALAECVKQLDGQTLIVISSDMNHFEDVDTTQQKDGLAIDALCSGDEQSLYDTCLKNQISMCGMRPAVAVMHALKKSGEITPECIARSDSSSVSGDGTRVVGYAGVIIK
;
A
#
# COMPACT_ATOMS: atom_id res chain seq x y z
N MET A 1 -5.55 0.61 -45.18
CA MET A 1 -4.59 -0.53 -45.29
C MET A 1 -4.75 -1.38 -44.05
N VAL A 2 -4.57 -2.70 -44.19
CA VAL A 2 -4.93 -3.67 -43.15
C VAL A 2 -3.92 -3.60 -42.00
N GLY A 3 -4.40 -3.29 -40.79
CA GLY A 3 -3.56 -3.32 -39.58
C GLY A 3 -3.31 -4.77 -39.15
N CYS A 4 -2.07 -5.07 -38.77
CA CYS A 4 -1.71 -6.40 -38.30
C CYS A 4 -2.40 -6.70 -36.95
N MET A 5 -3.09 -7.83 -36.84
CA MET A 5 -3.79 -8.23 -35.61
C MET A 5 -2.82 -8.82 -34.58
N PRO A 6 -3.07 -8.65 -33.26
CA PRO A 6 -2.42 -9.46 -32.24
C PRO A 6 -2.79 -10.94 -32.43
N THR A 7 -1.81 -11.84 -32.31
CA THR A 7 -2.03 -13.29 -32.33
C THR A 7 -2.99 -13.73 -31.22
N ALA A 8 -3.88 -14.67 -31.53
CA ALA A 8 -5.09 -14.96 -30.77
C ALA A 8 -4.87 -15.27 -29.27
N THR A 9 -5.40 -14.39 -28.41
CA THR A 9 -5.65 -14.70 -27.00
C THR A 9 -6.72 -15.78 -26.90
N LYS A 10 -6.43 -16.92 -26.25
CA LYS A 10 -7.46 -17.93 -25.95
C LYS A 10 -8.53 -17.29 -25.05
N THR A 11 -9.74 -17.15 -25.59
CA THR A 11 -10.90 -16.57 -24.89
C THR A 11 -12.08 -17.54 -24.97
N TYR A 12 -12.89 -17.60 -23.93
CA TYR A 12 -14.02 -18.54 -23.84
C TYR A 12 -15.35 -17.78 -24.01
N GLN A 13 -16.27 -18.32 -24.81
CA GLN A 13 -17.57 -17.70 -25.10
C GLN A 13 -18.49 -17.70 -23.88
N THR A 14 -19.07 -16.56 -23.52
CA THR A 14 -19.92 -16.46 -22.31
C THR A 14 -21.41 -16.66 -22.58
N ARG A 15 -22.14 -17.12 -21.55
CA ARG A 15 -23.57 -17.48 -21.65
C ARG A 15 -24.51 -16.29 -21.42
N TRP A 16 -24.24 -15.47 -20.40
CA TRP A 16 -25.18 -14.42 -19.94
C TRP A 16 -24.86 -13.03 -20.48
N TRP A 17 -25.28 -12.78 -21.72
CA TRP A 17 -25.24 -11.46 -22.34
C TRP A 17 -26.27 -11.30 -23.46
N GLN A 18 -26.49 -10.05 -23.87
CA GLN A 18 -27.30 -9.67 -25.02
C GLN A 18 -26.50 -8.73 -25.93
N ARG A 19 -26.58 -8.90 -27.24
CA ARG A 19 -26.05 -7.94 -28.21
C ARG A 19 -26.99 -6.74 -28.30
N LEU A 20 -26.47 -5.52 -28.14
CA LEU A 20 -27.25 -4.29 -28.24
C LEU A 20 -27.12 -3.68 -29.65
N ASP A 21 -25.88 -3.58 -30.12
CA ASP A 21 -25.50 -3.13 -31.47
C ASP A 21 -24.16 -3.80 -31.86
N ASP A 22 -23.66 -3.55 -33.07
CA ASP A 22 -22.42 -4.18 -33.58
C ASP A 22 -21.16 -3.76 -32.79
N GLU A 23 -21.23 -2.72 -31.96
CA GLU A 23 -20.14 -2.25 -31.11
C GLU A 23 -20.40 -2.44 -29.61
N LYS A 24 -21.55 -2.97 -29.16
CA LYS A 24 -21.90 -3.05 -27.72
C LYS A 24 -22.69 -4.29 -27.34
N VAL A 25 -22.31 -4.83 -26.17
CA VAL A 25 -22.99 -5.94 -25.50
C VAL A 25 -23.44 -5.54 -24.09
N LEU A 26 -24.52 -6.15 -23.63
CA LEU A 26 -25.04 -6.07 -22.27
C LEU A 26 -24.71 -7.36 -21.53
N CYS A 27 -23.86 -7.31 -20.51
CA CYS A 27 -23.54 -8.47 -19.65
C CYS A 27 -24.63 -8.66 -18.58
N THR A 28 -25.41 -9.73 -18.66
CA THR A 28 -26.57 -10.02 -17.77
C THR A 28 -26.28 -11.00 -16.64
N LEU A 29 -25.05 -11.53 -16.54
CA LEU A 29 -24.59 -12.44 -15.47
C LEU A 29 -24.93 -11.98 -14.03
N CYS A 30 -24.81 -10.68 -13.76
CA CYS A 30 -24.98 -10.14 -12.41
C CYS A 30 -25.73 -8.81 -12.45
N PRO A 31 -26.29 -8.33 -11.31
CA PRO A 31 -27.08 -7.10 -11.22
C PRO A 31 -26.28 -5.80 -11.44
N ARG A 32 -25.18 -5.84 -12.20
CA ARG A 32 -24.45 -4.68 -12.72
C ARG A 32 -24.80 -4.33 -14.15
N GLU A 33 -25.37 -5.27 -14.91
CA GLU A 33 -25.89 -5.05 -16.27
C GLU A 33 -24.92 -4.21 -17.13
N CYS A 34 -23.64 -4.63 -17.13
CA CYS A 34 -22.57 -3.85 -17.72
C CYS A 34 -22.78 -3.72 -19.23
N HIS A 35 -22.94 -2.49 -19.70
CA HIS A 35 -22.92 -2.15 -21.12
C HIS A 35 -21.45 -2.00 -21.52
N ILE A 36 -20.94 -2.93 -22.33
CA ILE A 36 -19.51 -3.07 -22.64
C ILE A 36 -19.30 -2.78 -24.12
N PRO A 37 -18.63 -1.66 -24.48
CA PRO A 37 -18.23 -1.37 -25.85
C PRO A 37 -17.21 -2.37 -26.39
N ASN A 38 -17.09 -2.46 -27.71
CA ASN A 38 -16.14 -3.33 -28.39
C ASN A 38 -14.70 -3.02 -27.91
N ASN A 39 -13.89 -4.07 -27.77
CA ASN A 39 -12.55 -4.05 -27.19
C ASN A 39 -12.48 -3.49 -25.74
N SER A 40 -13.61 -3.40 -25.03
CA SER A 40 -13.67 -2.97 -23.62
C SER A 40 -13.99 -4.14 -22.68
N ARG A 41 -13.83 -3.90 -21.37
CA ARG A 41 -14.09 -4.88 -20.30
C ARG A 41 -15.21 -4.42 -19.37
N GLY A 42 -15.97 -5.35 -18.82
CA GLY A 42 -16.95 -5.09 -17.77
C GLY A 42 -16.29 -4.72 -16.43
N PHE A 43 -17.10 -4.32 -15.45
CA PHE A 43 -16.62 -3.88 -14.12
C PHE A 43 -15.68 -4.89 -13.44
N CYS A 44 -15.89 -6.19 -13.67
CA CYS A 44 -15.09 -7.27 -13.11
C CYS A 44 -13.73 -7.47 -13.80
N PHE A 45 -13.42 -6.73 -14.87
CA PHE A 45 -12.23 -6.81 -15.73
C PHE A 45 -12.01 -8.14 -16.47
N VAL A 46 -12.63 -9.25 -16.07
CA VAL A 46 -12.43 -10.57 -16.69
C VAL A 46 -13.34 -10.87 -17.87
N ARG A 47 -14.51 -10.22 -17.97
CA ARG A 47 -15.39 -10.30 -19.13
C ARG A 47 -15.11 -9.13 -20.08
N ALA A 48 -14.82 -9.45 -21.34
CA ALA A 48 -14.46 -8.50 -22.38
C ALA A 48 -15.39 -8.62 -23.58
N ASN A 49 -15.77 -7.51 -24.20
CA ASN A 49 -16.41 -7.53 -25.52
C ASN A 49 -15.30 -7.53 -26.57
N ILE A 50 -15.24 -8.56 -27.40
CA ILE A 50 -14.30 -8.67 -28.52
C ILE A 50 -15.12 -8.97 -29.77
N ASN A 51 -15.03 -8.09 -30.77
CA ASN A 51 -15.73 -8.20 -32.05
C ASN A 51 -17.26 -8.33 -31.93
N GLY A 52 -17.87 -7.72 -30.89
CA GLY A 52 -19.32 -7.76 -30.66
C GLY A 52 -19.80 -8.97 -29.86
N GLU A 53 -18.88 -9.79 -29.34
CA GLU A 53 -19.18 -10.97 -28.52
C GLU A 53 -18.58 -10.84 -27.11
N LEU A 54 -19.34 -11.23 -26.07
CA LEU A 54 -18.84 -11.21 -24.70
C LEU A 54 -18.08 -12.51 -24.39
N VAL A 55 -16.79 -12.37 -24.07
CA VAL A 55 -15.88 -13.49 -23.76
C VAL A 55 -15.28 -13.38 -22.36
N LEU A 56 -14.94 -14.53 -21.78
CA LEU A 56 -14.22 -14.67 -20.53
C LEU A 56 -12.73 -14.80 -20.81
N THR A 57 -11.93 -13.91 -20.24
CA THR A 57 -10.46 -13.81 -20.43
C THR A 57 -9.63 -14.61 -19.43
N THR A 58 -10.29 -15.34 -18.52
CA THR A 58 -9.69 -16.04 -17.37
C THR A 58 -10.09 -17.51 -17.27
N TYR A 59 -10.78 -18.06 -18.27
CA TYR A 59 -11.13 -19.49 -18.31
C TYR A 59 -9.86 -20.35 -18.37
N GLY A 60 -9.76 -21.38 -17.51
CA GLY A 60 -8.58 -22.24 -17.42
C GLY A 60 -7.34 -21.59 -16.80
N ARG A 61 -7.52 -20.46 -16.09
CA ARG A 61 -6.45 -19.67 -15.46
C ARG A 61 -6.80 -19.42 -14.01
N SER A 62 -5.85 -19.52 -13.09
CA SER A 62 -6.06 -19.25 -11.66
C SER A 62 -4.95 -18.40 -11.06
N SER A 63 -5.27 -17.55 -10.10
CA SER A 63 -4.30 -16.82 -9.26
C SER A 63 -3.46 -17.74 -8.35
N GLY A 64 -3.84 -19.01 -8.21
CA GLY A 64 -3.09 -20.04 -7.52
C GLY A 64 -3.97 -21.19 -7.04
N PHE A 65 -3.38 -22.38 -6.89
CA PHE A 65 -4.06 -23.56 -6.37
C PHE A 65 -3.52 -23.90 -4.98
N CYS A 66 -4.40 -24.18 -4.02
CA CYS A 66 -3.98 -24.51 -2.67
C CYS A 66 -4.96 -25.45 -1.98
N ILE A 67 -4.45 -26.47 -1.30
CA ILE A 67 -5.24 -27.30 -0.40
C ILE A 67 -5.31 -26.58 0.96
N ASP A 68 -6.53 -26.32 1.40
CA ASP A 68 -6.88 -25.68 2.67
C ASP A 68 -7.77 -26.66 3.50
N PRO A 69 -7.97 -26.43 4.81
CA PRO A 69 -9.09 -27.01 5.55
C PRO A 69 -10.42 -26.40 5.11
N ILE A 70 -11.50 -27.17 5.24
CA ILE A 70 -12.85 -26.70 4.89
C ILE A 70 -13.36 -25.60 5.83
N GLU A 71 -12.91 -25.60 7.10
CA GLU A 71 -13.18 -24.56 8.09
C GLU A 71 -12.71 -23.16 7.63
N LYS A 72 -11.73 -23.08 6.72
CA LYS A 72 -11.26 -21.83 6.11
C LYS A 72 -12.18 -21.31 4.98
N LYS A 73 -13.16 -22.10 4.56
CA LYS A 73 -14.22 -21.73 3.60
C LYS A 73 -15.55 -21.57 4.35
N PRO A 74 -15.59 -20.77 5.44
CA PRO A 74 -16.48 -20.86 6.61
C PRO A 74 -17.70 -21.79 6.48
N LEU A 75 -17.42 -23.09 6.55
CA LEU A 75 -18.40 -24.17 6.40
C LEU A 75 -18.20 -25.17 7.54
N ASN A 76 -18.75 -24.84 8.71
CA ASN A 76 -18.60 -25.65 9.92
C ASN A 76 -19.50 -26.89 9.91
N HIS A 77 -20.49 -26.94 9.02
CA HIS A 77 -21.51 -27.98 8.92
C HIS A 77 -21.44 -28.75 7.59
N PHE A 78 -20.36 -28.62 6.82
CA PHE A 78 -20.15 -29.35 5.57
C PHE A 78 -18.77 -30.03 5.56
N LEU A 79 -18.76 -31.37 5.62
CA LEU A 79 -17.58 -32.24 5.58
C LEU A 79 -16.41 -31.79 6.49
N PRO A 80 -16.64 -31.51 7.79
CA PRO A 80 -15.66 -30.88 8.68
C PRO A 80 -14.34 -31.66 8.79
N GLY A 81 -13.22 -30.94 8.84
CA GLY A 81 -11.85 -31.47 8.94
C GLY A 81 -11.27 -32.04 7.65
N THR A 82 -12.00 -31.99 6.52
CA THR A 82 -11.53 -32.56 5.24
C THR A 82 -10.66 -31.58 4.43
N PRO A 83 -9.75 -32.08 3.58
CA PRO A 83 -8.98 -31.27 2.64
C PRO A 83 -9.85 -30.79 1.45
N ILE A 84 -9.69 -29.52 1.08
CA ILE A 84 -10.38 -28.88 -0.05
C ILE A 84 -9.41 -28.17 -1.00
N LEU A 85 -9.47 -28.50 -2.29
CA LEU A 85 -8.67 -27.84 -3.32
C LEU A 85 -9.28 -26.47 -3.67
N SER A 86 -8.58 -25.40 -3.38
CA SER A 86 -9.05 -24.02 -3.50
C SER A 86 -8.41 -23.31 -4.69
N LEU A 87 -9.23 -22.63 -5.51
CA LEU A 87 -8.79 -21.82 -6.65
C LEU A 87 -9.61 -20.54 -6.81
N GLY A 88 -9.00 -19.52 -7.42
CA GLY A 88 -9.64 -18.24 -7.75
C GLY A 88 -9.09 -17.61 -9.02
N THR A 89 -9.74 -16.56 -9.53
CA THR A 89 -9.27 -15.77 -10.70
C THR A 89 -8.97 -14.33 -10.30
N ALA A 90 -8.57 -13.48 -11.24
CA ALA A 90 -8.49 -12.03 -11.02
C ALA A 90 -9.89 -11.38 -11.00
N GLY A 91 -10.02 -10.19 -10.39
CA GLY A 91 -11.20 -9.33 -10.51
C GLY A 91 -12.38 -9.70 -9.60
N CYS A 92 -13.44 -8.88 -9.61
CA CYS A 92 -14.65 -9.05 -8.78
C CYS A 92 -15.84 -8.21 -9.30
N ASN A 93 -17.07 -8.67 -9.13
CA ASN A 93 -18.31 -7.91 -9.36
C ASN A 93 -18.60 -6.87 -8.25
N LEU A 94 -17.93 -6.96 -7.09
CA LEU A 94 -18.06 -6.01 -5.98
C LEU A 94 -16.88 -5.01 -5.93
N GLY A 95 -17.22 -3.77 -5.60
CA GLY A 95 -16.29 -2.65 -5.38
C GLY A 95 -15.78 -2.51 -3.93
N CYS A 96 -15.75 -3.60 -3.15
CA CYS A 96 -15.37 -3.62 -1.72
C CYS A 96 -14.13 -2.78 -1.40
N LYS A 97 -14.29 -1.77 -0.51
CA LYS A 97 -13.19 -0.96 0.06
C LYS A 97 -12.40 -1.69 1.16
N PHE A 98 -13.06 -2.60 1.88
CA PHE A 98 -12.51 -3.40 2.99
C PHE A 98 -11.99 -4.78 2.55
N CYS A 99 -11.71 -5.00 1.26
CA CYS A 99 -11.40 -6.33 0.77
C CYS A 99 -10.04 -6.84 1.28
N GLN A 100 -10.04 -7.96 1.99
CA GLN A 100 -8.83 -8.60 2.53
C GLN A 100 -8.07 -9.44 1.47
N ASN A 101 -8.74 -9.80 0.35
CA ASN A 101 -8.13 -10.38 -0.85
C ASN A 101 -8.09 -9.35 -1.99
N TRP A 102 -7.67 -8.10 -1.71
CA TRP A 102 -7.73 -7.01 -2.69
C TRP A 102 -6.76 -7.19 -3.85
N ASP A 103 -5.61 -7.80 -3.59
CA ASP A 103 -4.56 -8.13 -4.56
C ASP A 103 -5.10 -8.98 -5.72
N ILE A 104 -5.87 -10.02 -5.40
CA ILE A 104 -6.53 -10.89 -6.38
C ILE A 104 -7.79 -10.22 -6.94
N SER A 105 -8.69 -9.76 -6.07
CA SER A 105 -10.03 -9.28 -6.45
C SER A 105 -10.08 -7.91 -7.13
N LYS A 106 -8.95 -7.17 -7.16
CA LYS A 106 -8.79 -5.89 -7.87
C LYS A 106 -7.71 -5.95 -8.96
N SER A 107 -7.01 -7.09 -9.13
CA SER A 107 -6.06 -7.26 -10.23
C SER A 107 -6.72 -7.10 -11.60
N ARG A 108 -6.00 -6.45 -12.51
CA ARG A 108 -6.31 -6.34 -13.94
C ARG A 108 -5.33 -7.12 -14.82
N GLN A 109 -4.32 -7.76 -14.23
CA GLN A 109 -3.24 -8.46 -14.93
C GLN A 109 -3.14 -9.87 -14.35
N MET A 110 -3.55 -10.84 -15.17
CA MET A 110 -3.54 -12.26 -14.80
C MET A 110 -2.42 -13.02 -15.54
N ASP A 111 -1.89 -12.45 -16.62
CA ASP A 111 -0.87 -13.05 -17.51
C ASP A 111 0.54 -13.19 -16.91
N THR A 112 0.79 -12.64 -15.72
CA THR A 112 2.09 -12.64 -15.05
C THR A 112 2.20 -13.60 -13.86
N VAL A 113 1.08 -14.11 -13.31
CA VAL A 113 1.07 -14.91 -12.07
C VAL A 113 0.15 -16.15 -12.16
N ALA A 114 -0.54 -16.37 -13.29
CA ALA A 114 -1.57 -17.41 -13.36
C ALA A 114 -1.03 -18.84 -13.56
N GLY A 115 -1.42 -19.74 -12.67
CA GLY A 115 -1.42 -21.17 -12.94
C GLY A 115 -2.47 -21.52 -14.00
N HIS A 116 -2.12 -22.38 -14.96
CA HIS A 116 -3.02 -22.80 -16.04
C HIS A 116 -3.41 -24.26 -15.83
N ALA A 117 -4.72 -24.50 -15.71
CA ALA A 117 -5.34 -25.81 -15.62
C ALA A 117 -6.80 -25.65 -16.03
N GLY A 118 -7.37 -26.61 -16.77
CA GLY A 118 -8.81 -26.64 -16.98
C GLY A 118 -9.54 -27.60 -16.02
N PRO A 119 -10.85 -27.79 -16.21
CA PRO A 119 -11.70 -28.67 -15.41
C PRO A 119 -11.05 -30.01 -15.04
N ASP A 120 -10.65 -30.79 -16.04
CA ASP A 120 -10.12 -32.14 -15.84
C ASP A 120 -8.82 -32.15 -15.02
N ALA A 121 -7.89 -31.23 -15.28
CA ALA A 121 -6.64 -31.16 -14.55
C ALA A 121 -6.82 -30.73 -13.08
N ILE A 122 -7.82 -29.90 -12.79
CA ILE A 122 -8.21 -29.55 -11.41
C ILE A 122 -8.79 -30.77 -10.69
N VAL A 123 -9.69 -31.50 -11.36
CA VAL A 123 -10.32 -32.72 -10.83
C VAL A 123 -9.26 -33.80 -10.57
N GLN A 124 -8.37 -34.07 -11.52
CA GLN A 124 -7.28 -35.02 -11.34
C GLN A 124 -6.31 -34.60 -10.22
N ALA A 125 -5.99 -33.31 -10.08
CA ALA A 125 -5.19 -32.83 -8.95
C ALA A 125 -5.90 -33.04 -7.60
N ALA A 126 -7.21 -32.77 -7.52
CA ALA A 126 -8.00 -33.01 -6.31
C ALA A 126 -8.04 -34.50 -5.94
N LEU A 127 -8.22 -35.40 -6.92
CA LEU A 127 -8.18 -36.85 -6.71
C LEU A 127 -6.80 -37.34 -6.25
N GLN A 128 -5.73 -36.91 -6.91
CA GLN A 128 -4.35 -37.27 -6.57
C GLN A 128 -3.95 -36.81 -5.16
N THR A 129 -4.49 -35.67 -4.72
CA THR A 129 -4.22 -35.10 -3.39
C THR A 129 -5.27 -35.49 -2.34
N GLN A 130 -6.18 -36.40 -2.67
CA GLN A 130 -7.22 -36.94 -1.78
C GLN A 130 -8.16 -35.87 -1.20
N CYS A 131 -8.31 -34.73 -1.89
CA CYS A 131 -9.31 -33.72 -1.56
C CYS A 131 -10.72 -34.32 -1.64
N ARG A 132 -11.59 -33.92 -0.72
CA ARG A 132 -13.02 -34.32 -0.75
C ARG A 132 -13.86 -33.35 -1.57
N SER A 133 -13.34 -32.15 -1.82
CA SER A 133 -14.04 -31.06 -2.48
C SER A 133 -13.11 -30.09 -3.21
N ILE A 134 -13.70 -29.25 -4.05
CA ILE A 134 -13.09 -28.14 -4.77
C ILE A 134 -13.82 -26.84 -4.41
N ALA A 135 -13.09 -25.79 -4.00
CA ALA A 135 -13.63 -24.47 -3.68
C ALA A 135 -13.26 -23.42 -4.72
N PHE A 136 -14.29 -22.80 -5.30
CA PHE A 136 -14.21 -21.59 -6.11
C PHE A 136 -14.25 -20.38 -5.18
N THR A 137 -13.11 -19.70 -5.02
CA THR A 137 -12.83 -18.80 -3.88
C THR A 137 -11.73 -17.76 -4.21
N TYR A 138 -11.16 -17.12 -3.18
CA TYR A 138 -10.24 -15.96 -3.21
C TYR A 138 -10.86 -14.68 -3.78
N ASN A 139 -11.50 -14.77 -4.94
CA ASN A 139 -12.43 -13.77 -5.48
C ASN A 139 -13.84 -14.37 -5.64
N ASP A 140 -14.79 -13.57 -6.10
CA ASP A 140 -16.17 -14.02 -6.26
C ASP A 140 -16.31 -14.90 -7.53
N PRO A 141 -16.70 -16.18 -7.42
CA PRO A 141 -16.76 -17.12 -8.55
C PRO A 141 -17.83 -16.77 -9.59
N ILE A 142 -18.83 -15.94 -9.24
CA ILE A 142 -19.88 -15.51 -10.16
C ILE A 142 -19.30 -14.92 -11.44
N ILE A 143 -18.23 -14.12 -11.36
CA ILE A 143 -17.70 -13.40 -12.55
C ILE A 143 -17.10 -14.34 -13.60
N TRP A 144 -16.68 -15.53 -13.20
CA TRP A 144 -16.06 -16.59 -14.02
C TRP A 144 -16.91 -17.88 -14.01
N ALA A 145 -18.22 -17.74 -13.81
CA ALA A 145 -19.18 -18.82 -13.62
C ALA A 145 -19.08 -19.99 -14.63
N GLU A 146 -18.83 -19.75 -15.93
CA GLU A 146 -18.70 -20.85 -16.91
C GLU A 146 -17.53 -21.79 -16.54
N TYR A 147 -16.41 -21.26 -16.08
CA TYR A 147 -15.24 -22.05 -15.67
C TYR A 147 -15.48 -22.79 -14.34
N ALA A 148 -16.24 -22.20 -13.42
CA ALA A 148 -16.65 -22.87 -12.18
C ALA A 148 -17.65 -24.02 -12.46
N ILE A 149 -18.65 -23.78 -13.32
CA ILE A 149 -19.66 -24.78 -13.72
C ILE A 149 -18.99 -25.95 -14.45
N ASP A 150 -18.17 -25.67 -15.47
CA ASP A 150 -17.52 -26.73 -16.25
C ASP A 150 -16.56 -27.57 -15.37
N THR A 151 -15.88 -26.94 -14.40
CA THR A 151 -15.08 -27.65 -13.37
C THR A 151 -15.95 -28.47 -12.41
N ALA A 152 -17.13 -27.97 -12.05
CA ALA A 152 -18.05 -28.67 -11.15
C ALA A 152 -18.68 -29.90 -11.78
N ILE A 153 -19.08 -29.82 -13.05
CA ILE A 153 -19.58 -30.97 -13.82
C ILE A 153 -18.52 -32.08 -13.85
N ALA A 154 -17.27 -31.75 -14.22
CA ALA A 154 -16.16 -32.71 -14.21
C ALA A 154 -15.87 -33.29 -12.81
N ALA A 155 -16.04 -32.49 -11.74
CA ALA A 155 -15.86 -32.96 -10.36
C ALA A 155 -16.93 -33.98 -9.94
N HIS A 156 -18.18 -33.76 -10.34
CA HIS A 156 -19.31 -34.65 -10.02
C HIS A 156 -19.21 -36.02 -10.68
N GLU A 157 -18.59 -36.13 -11.87
CA GLU A 157 -18.28 -37.42 -12.51
C GLU A 157 -17.34 -38.31 -11.65
N HIS A 158 -16.63 -37.71 -10.69
CA HIS A 158 -15.67 -38.37 -9.81
C HIS A 158 -16.04 -38.31 -8.31
N ASP A 159 -17.31 -38.02 -7.97
CA ASP A 159 -17.81 -37.88 -6.58
C ASP A 159 -17.03 -36.84 -5.73
N LEU A 160 -16.45 -35.82 -6.37
CA LEU A 160 -15.88 -34.66 -5.71
C LEU A 160 -16.93 -33.57 -5.51
N LYS A 161 -16.97 -32.99 -4.32
CA LYS A 161 -17.95 -31.96 -3.96
C LYS A 161 -17.52 -30.55 -4.35
N THR A 162 -18.44 -29.70 -4.77
CA THR A 162 -18.15 -28.36 -5.31
C THR A 162 -18.67 -27.26 -4.39
N ILE A 163 -17.85 -26.24 -4.15
CA ILE A 163 -18.14 -25.17 -3.18
C ILE A 163 -17.92 -23.79 -3.80
N ALA A 164 -18.90 -22.90 -3.66
CA ALA A 164 -18.77 -21.48 -3.98
C ALA A 164 -18.57 -20.63 -2.72
N VAL A 165 -17.50 -19.83 -2.64
CA VAL A 165 -17.36 -18.76 -1.64
C VAL A 165 -17.61 -17.43 -2.34
N THR A 166 -18.78 -16.83 -2.12
CA THR A 166 -19.33 -15.77 -2.98
C THR A 166 -20.05 -14.69 -2.18
N ALA A 167 -20.19 -13.48 -2.73
CA ALA A 167 -21.09 -12.47 -2.19
C ALA A 167 -22.55 -12.62 -2.64
N GLY A 168 -22.89 -13.69 -3.38
CA GLY A 168 -24.26 -13.99 -3.83
C GLY A 168 -24.85 -12.94 -4.80
N TYR A 169 -24.01 -12.07 -5.37
CA TYR A 169 -24.44 -10.94 -6.21
C TYR A 169 -24.57 -11.35 -7.69
N ILE A 170 -25.54 -12.22 -7.97
CA ILE A 170 -25.81 -12.86 -9.27
C ILE A 170 -27.24 -12.51 -9.75
N SER A 171 -27.49 -12.56 -11.06
CA SER A 171 -28.83 -12.28 -11.62
C SER A 171 -29.76 -13.49 -11.46
N PRO A 172 -31.10 -13.31 -11.49
CA PRO A 172 -32.07 -14.40 -11.36
C PRO A 172 -31.91 -15.52 -12.40
N ASP A 173 -31.52 -15.17 -13.63
CA ASP A 173 -31.36 -16.15 -14.71
C ASP A 173 -30.05 -16.95 -14.54
N ALA A 174 -28.97 -16.29 -14.15
CA ALA A 174 -27.66 -16.94 -13.98
C ALA A 174 -27.56 -17.76 -12.67
N ARG A 175 -28.27 -17.38 -11.61
CA ARG A 175 -28.15 -18.04 -10.30
C ARG A 175 -28.63 -19.48 -10.32
N ALA A 176 -29.66 -19.79 -11.13
CA ALA A 176 -30.25 -21.12 -11.18
C ALA A 176 -29.26 -22.15 -11.73
N GLU A 177 -28.63 -21.84 -12.87
CA GLU A 177 -27.59 -22.68 -13.49
C GLU A 177 -26.32 -22.71 -12.62
N PHE A 178 -25.88 -21.58 -12.05
CA PHE A 178 -24.67 -21.56 -11.23
C PHE A 178 -24.80 -22.43 -9.98
N PHE A 179 -25.90 -22.32 -9.23
CA PHE A 179 -26.08 -23.08 -7.98
C PHE A 179 -26.58 -24.51 -8.18
N SER A 180 -27.15 -24.89 -9.34
CA SER A 180 -27.43 -26.31 -9.64
C SER A 180 -26.18 -27.19 -9.76
N HIS A 181 -24.99 -26.57 -9.85
CA HIS A 181 -23.70 -27.26 -9.89
C HIS A 181 -22.85 -27.09 -8.62
N MET A 182 -23.42 -26.55 -7.54
CA MET A 182 -22.72 -26.38 -6.24
C MET A 182 -23.34 -27.29 -5.19
N ASP A 183 -22.56 -28.16 -4.55
CA ASP A 183 -23.01 -28.91 -3.38
C ASP A 183 -23.11 -28.03 -2.13
N ALA A 184 -22.25 -27.01 -2.03
CA ALA A 184 -22.32 -26.03 -0.95
C ALA A 184 -21.93 -24.60 -1.36
N ALA A 185 -22.37 -23.63 -0.56
CA ALA A 185 -21.98 -22.23 -0.68
C ALA A 185 -21.69 -21.59 0.70
N ASN A 186 -20.62 -20.80 0.79
CA ASN A 186 -20.52 -19.77 1.82
C ASN A 186 -20.88 -18.42 1.20
N VAL A 187 -21.88 -17.74 1.75
CA VAL A 187 -22.41 -16.48 1.21
C VAL A 187 -22.08 -15.31 2.13
N ASP A 188 -21.31 -14.35 1.62
CA ASP A 188 -20.96 -13.13 2.33
C ASP A 188 -22.16 -12.16 2.38
N LEU A 189 -22.93 -12.19 3.47
CA LEU A 189 -23.90 -11.14 3.80
C LEU A 189 -23.15 -9.98 4.48
N LYS A 190 -22.66 -9.04 3.67
CA LYS A 190 -21.63 -8.06 4.09
C LYS A 190 -22.14 -7.01 5.07
N ALA A 191 -23.44 -6.76 5.13
CA ALA A 191 -24.14 -5.88 6.08
C ALA A 191 -25.65 -6.10 5.93
N PHE A 192 -26.46 -5.38 6.70
CA PHE A 192 -27.92 -5.38 6.56
C PHE A 192 -28.49 -3.97 6.32
N SER A 193 -27.73 -3.17 5.56
CA SER A 193 -28.15 -1.85 5.07
C SER A 193 -27.73 -1.55 3.63
N GLU A 194 -28.66 -0.98 2.85
CA GLU A 194 -28.39 -0.50 1.48
C GLU A 194 -27.36 0.65 1.43
N THR A 195 -27.15 1.36 2.55
CA THR A 195 -26.13 2.41 2.63
C THR A 195 -24.72 1.83 2.65
N PHE A 196 -24.49 0.75 3.40
CA PHE A 196 -23.22 0.01 3.39
C PHE A 196 -22.95 -0.53 1.98
N TYR A 197 -23.93 -1.22 1.39
CA TYR A 197 -23.79 -1.83 0.06
C TYR A 197 -23.47 -0.78 -1.02
N ARG A 198 -24.18 0.35 -1.02
CA ARG A 198 -23.92 1.44 -1.97
C ARG A 198 -22.55 2.10 -1.77
N LYS A 199 -22.13 2.37 -0.52
CA LYS A 199 -20.90 3.14 -0.21
C LYS A 199 -19.63 2.31 -0.26
N LEU A 200 -19.65 1.09 0.27
CA LEU A 200 -18.45 0.30 0.54
C LEU A 200 -18.27 -0.85 -0.46
N THR A 201 -19.34 -1.43 -0.99
CA THR A 201 -19.28 -2.53 -1.97
C THR A 201 -19.72 -2.14 -3.38
N GLN A 202 -20.28 -0.93 -3.55
CA GLN A 202 -20.83 -0.41 -4.82
C GLN A 202 -21.89 -1.34 -5.42
N THR A 203 -22.69 -2.00 -4.59
CA THR A 203 -23.77 -2.93 -4.96
C THR A 203 -25.06 -2.57 -4.21
N ALA A 204 -26.09 -3.40 -4.33
CA ALA A 204 -27.31 -3.35 -3.51
C ALA A 204 -27.40 -4.57 -2.58
N LEU A 205 -28.12 -4.45 -1.46
CA LEU A 205 -28.37 -5.53 -0.51
C LEU A 205 -29.39 -6.54 -1.06
N ALA A 206 -30.50 -6.03 -1.63
CA ALA A 206 -31.63 -6.88 -2.04
C ALA A 206 -31.28 -8.08 -2.95
N PRO A 207 -30.37 -7.98 -3.95
CA PRO A 207 -29.98 -9.14 -4.75
C PRO A 207 -29.31 -10.27 -3.93
N VAL A 208 -28.54 -9.94 -2.89
CA VAL A 208 -27.91 -10.96 -2.02
C VAL A 208 -28.97 -11.67 -1.17
N LEU A 209 -29.93 -10.92 -0.61
CA LEU A 209 -31.05 -11.50 0.13
C LEU A 209 -31.90 -12.42 -0.77
N ASN A 210 -32.14 -12.02 -2.02
CA ASN A 210 -32.86 -12.84 -2.99
C ASN A 210 -32.10 -14.13 -3.37
N THR A 211 -30.77 -14.12 -3.37
CA THR A 211 -29.94 -15.31 -3.56
C THR A 211 -29.99 -16.24 -2.33
N LEU A 212 -29.96 -15.70 -1.11
CA LEU A 212 -30.11 -16.49 0.11
C LEU A 212 -31.47 -17.20 0.19
N LYS A 213 -32.56 -16.49 -0.14
CA LYS A 213 -33.91 -17.09 -0.25
C LYS A 213 -33.96 -18.20 -1.32
N TYR A 214 -33.36 -17.94 -2.48
CA TYR A 214 -33.28 -18.93 -3.56
C TYR A 214 -32.58 -20.21 -3.10
N LEU A 215 -31.41 -20.08 -2.44
CA LEU A 215 -30.68 -21.22 -1.89
C LEU A 215 -31.53 -22.03 -0.91
N LYS A 216 -32.24 -21.39 0.03
CA LYS A 216 -33.06 -22.10 1.04
C LYS A 216 -34.31 -22.76 0.47
N HIS A 217 -34.99 -22.13 -0.50
CA HIS A 217 -36.34 -22.54 -0.92
C HIS A 217 -36.39 -23.27 -2.26
N GLU A 218 -35.37 -23.10 -3.10
CA GLU A 218 -35.39 -23.56 -4.50
C GLU A 218 -34.19 -24.48 -4.85
N THR A 219 -33.28 -24.78 -3.90
CA THR A 219 -32.11 -25.65 -4.12
C THR A 219 -31.82 -26.60 -2.96
N ASP A 220 -31.10 -27.68 -3.23
CA ASP A 220 -30.51 -28.58 -2.21
C ASP A 220 -29.07 -28.18 -1.81
N CYS A 221 -28.55 -27.05 -2.30
CA CYS A 221 -27.20 -26.58 -2.02
C CYS A 221 -27.07 -26.17 -0.54
N TRP A 222 -26.18 -26.83 0.21
CA TRP A 222 -25.96 -26.50 1.61
C TRP A 222 -25.28 -25.14 1.73
N PHE A 223 -25.81 -24.23 2.56
CA PHE A 223 -25.19 -22.92 2.71
C PHE A 223 -25.05 -22.42 4.14
N GLU A 224 -23.98 -21.66 4.35
CA GLU A 224 -23.66 -20.95 5.58
C GLU A 224 -23.39 -19.47 5.25
N ILE A 225 -23.71 -18.57 6.17
CA ILE A 225 -23.61 -17.13 5.95
C ILE A 225 -22.39 -16.58 6.68
N THR A 226 -21.56 -15.80 5.99
CA THR A 226 -20.49 -15.02 6.62
C THR A 226 -20.85 -13.55 6.68
N ASN A 227 -20.74 -12.95 7.86
CA ASN A 227 -20.74 -11.51 8.05
C ASN A 227 -19.35 -11.07 8.53
N LEU A 228 -18.65 -10.29 7.72
CA LEU A 228 -17.41 -9.64 8.12
C LEU A 228 -17.79 -8.40 8.95
N VAL A 229 -17.55 -8.45 10.25
CA VAL A 229 -17.90 -7.35 11.16
C VAL A 229 -16.81 -6.28 11.07
N ILE A 230 -17.16 -5.07 10.68
CA ILE A 230 -16.30 -3.91 10.46
C ILE A 230 -16.69 -2.83 11.47
N PRO A 231 -15.77 -2.40 12.36
CA PRO A 231 -16.06 -1.38 13.35
C PRO A 231 -16.58 -0.08 12.73
N ARG A 232 -17.62 0.51 13.34
CA ARG A 232 -18.30 1.75 12.92
C ARG A 232 -19.15 1.67 11.64
N GLU A 233 -19.27 0.52 10.98
CA GLU A 233 -19.98 0.39 9.70
C GLU A 233 -21.11 -0.65 9.69
N ASN A 234 -20.92 -1.83 10.30
CA ASN A 234 -21.95 -2.88 10.42
C ASN A 234 -21.92 -3.63 11.77
N ASP A 235 -21.18 -3.10 12.76
CA ASP A 235 -21.09 -3.57 14.14
C ASP A 235 -22.20 -3.04 15.06
N ASP A 236 -23.15 -2.27 14.52
CA ASP A 236 -24.30 -1.75 15.24
C ASP A 236 -25.20 -2.89 15.76
N PRO A 237 -25.45 -2.99 17.08
CA PRO A 237 -26.25 -4.07 17.66
C PRO A 237 -27.68 -4.16 17.12
N ASP A 238 -28.29 -3.06 16.68
CA ASP A 238 -29.64 -3.09 16.12
C ASP A 238 -29.65 -3.50 14.65
N GLU A 239 -28.59 -3.21 13.87
CA GLU A 239 -28.39 -3.81 12.54
C GLU A 239 -28.19 -5.32 12.62
N LEU A 240 -27.35 -5.79 13.55
CA LEU A 240 -27.14 -7.21 13.79
C LEU A 240 -28.44 -7.93 14.19
N LYS A 241 -29.26 -7.35 15.09
CA LYS A 241 -30.59 -7.89 15.41
C LYS A 241 -31.52 -7.98 14.20
N ARG A 242 -31.59 -6.93 13.36
CA ARG A 242 -32.41 -6.93 12.14
C ARG A 242 -31.97 -8.03 11.17
N MET A 243 -30.66 -8.17 10.98
CA MET A 243 -30.08 -9.22 10.14
C MET A 243 -30.44 -10.62 10.66
N CYS A 244 -30.24 -10.86 11.96
CA CYS A 244 -30.49 -12.17 12.56
C CYS A 244 -31.97 -12.53 12.59
N ALA A 245 -32.85 -11.57 12.89
CA ALA A 245 -34.30 -11.77 12.83
C ALA A 245 -34.76 -12.13 11.41
N TRP A 246 -34.26 -11.43 10.39
CA TRP A 246 -34.57 -11.74 8.99
C TRP A 246 -34.07 -13.13 8.57
N ILE A 247 -32.86 -13.52 8.98
CA ILE A 247 -32.32 -14.87 8.73
C ILE A 247 -33.25 -15.93 9.35
N VAL A 248 -33.68 -15.76 10.60
CA VAL A 248 -34.56 -16.71 11.29
C VAL A 248 -35.96 -16.77 10.67
N GLU A 249 -36.52 -15.62 10.28
CA GLU A 249 -37.86 -15.53 9.66
C GLU A 249 -37.91 -16.15 8.26
N GLU A 250 -36.87 -15.90 7.44
CA GLU A 250 -36.93 -16.20 6.00
C GLU A 250 -36.10 -17.42 5.62
N LEU A 251 -34.98 -17.67 6.30
CA LEU A 251 -34.08 -18.79 6.00
C LEU A 251 -34.18 -19.93 7.04
N GLY A 252 -34.78 -19.65 8.20
CA GLY A 252 -34.91 -20.58 9.31
C GLY A 252 -33.77 -20.49 10.33
N PRO A 253 -34.01 -20.95 11.57
CA PRO A 253 -33.03 -20.87 12.67
C PRO A 253 -31.86 -21.86 12.55
N ASP A 254 -31.93 -22.77 11.59
CA ASP A 254 -31.00 -23.87 11.35
C ASP A 254 -29.80 -23.49 10.45
N VAL A 255 -29.86 -22.34 9.76
CA VAL A 255 -28.78 -21.84 8.89
C VAL A 255 -27.63 -21.27 9.73
N PRO A 256 -26.39 -21.79 9.60
CA PRO A 256 -25.24 -21.27 10.35
C PRO A 256 -24.79 -19.87 9.90
N VAL A 257 -24.37 -19.06 10.88
CA VAL A 257 -23.86 -17.69 10.68
C VAL A 257 -22.49 -17.50 11.34
N HIS A 258 -21.54 -16.94 10.59
CA HIS A 258 -20.16 -16.69 11.02
C HIS A 258 -19.87 -15.19 11.09
N PHE A 259 -19.42 -14.70 12.24
CA PHE A 259 -18.98 -13.33 12.44
C PHE A 259 -17.46 -13.26 12.41
N SER A 260 -16.88 -12.80 11.30
CA SER A 260 -15.43 -12.76 11.10
C SER A 260 -14.84 -11.37 11.39
N ALA A 261 -13.58 -11.33 11.88
CA ALA A 261 -12.86 -10.07 12.09
C ALA A 261 -12.43 -9.42 10.77
N PHE A 262 -12.69 -8.13 10.64
CA PHE A 262 -12.05 -7.27 9.67
C PHE A 262 -10.63 -6.92 10.13
N HIS A 263 -9.68 -6.94 9.20
CA HIS A 263 -8.38 -6.28 9.33
C HIS A 263 -8.16 -5.29 8.16
N PRO A 264 -7.54 -4.13 8.43
CA PRO A 264 -7.36 -3.07 7.45
C PRO A 264 -6.23 -3.39 6.45
N ASP A 265 -6.59 -3.86 5.25
CA ASP A 265 -5.60 -4.22 4.20
C ASP A 265 -5.61 -3.32 2.95
N PHE A 266 -6.73 -2.63 2.67
CA PHE A 266 -6.97 -2.02 1.35
C PHE A 266 -7.30 -0.51 1.40
N LYS A 267 -8.58 -0.12 1.37
CA LYS A 267 -9.03 1.28 1.26
C LYS A 267 -9.72 1.81 2.53
N MET A 268 -9.58 1.09 3.63
CA MET A 268 -10.13 1.42 4.95
C MET A 268 -9.02 1.26 6.01
N MET A 269 -7.84 1.79 5.71
CA MET A 269 -6.65 1.71 6.58
C MET A 269 -6.78 2.56 7.85
N ASP A 270 -7.76 3.45 7.88
CA ASP A 270 -8.16 4.35 8.96
C ASP A 270 -9.17 3.71 9.95
N TYR A 271 -9.58 2.47 9.68
CA TYR A 271 -10.47 1.69 10.55
C TYR A 271 -9.65 0.71 11.39
N PRO A 272 -9.96 0.57 12.69
CA PRO A 272 -9.30 -0.45 13.51
C PRO A 272 -9.70 -1.85 13.04
N ALA A 273 -8.84 -2.84 13.29
CA ALA A 273 -9.24 -4.23 13.22
C ALA A 273 -10.37 -4.52 14.24
N THR A 274 -11.22 -5.51 13.96
CA THR A 274 -12.38 -5.81 14.80
C THR A 274 -11.95 -6.37 16.16
N PRO A 275 -12.36 -5.75 17.29
CA PRO A 275 -12.13 -6.31 18.61
C PRO A 275 -12.80 -7.69 18.75
N HIS A 276 -12.17 -8.59 19.49
CA HIS A 276 -12.68 -9.94 19.70
C HIS A 276 -14.03 -9.91 20.43
N GLU A 277 -14.18 -8.99 21.37
CA GLU A 277 -15.40 -8.74 22.14
C GLU A 277 -16.59 -8.36 21.23
N THR A 278 -16.34 -7.62 20.14
CA THR A 278 -17.37 -7.24 19.17
C THR A 278 -17.92 -8.48 18.43
N LEU A 279 -17.07 -9.47 18.15
CA LEU A 279 -17.51 -10.73 17.53
C LEU A 279 -18.30 -11.61 18.51
N ILE A 280 -17.89 -11.65 19.77
CA ILE A 280 -18.63 -12.33 20.84
C ILE A 280 -20.02 -11.70 20.99
N GLN A 281 -20.12 -10.37 21.05
CA GLN A 281 -21.40 -9.65 21.12
C GLN A 281 -22.29 -9.93 19.89
N ALA A 282 -21.73 -9.96 18.68
CA ALA A 282 -22.48 -10.32 17.47
C ALA A 282 -23.03 -11.75 17.53
N ARG A 283 -22.23 -12.70 18.03
CA ARG A 283 -22.66 -14.09 18.27
C ARG A 283 -23.77 -14.18 19.33
N GLU A 284 -23.63 -13.48 20.45
CA GLU A 284 -24.65 -13.43 21.50
C GLU A 284 -25.98 -12.87 20.98
N ILE A 285 -25.94 -11.80 20.19
CA ILE A 285 -27.11 -11.23 19.51
C ILE A 285 -27.77 -12.26 18.58
N ALA A 286 -26.98 -12.99 17.79
CA ALA A 286 -27.49 -14.02 16.88
C ALA A 286 -28.20 -15.16 17.61
N LEU A 287 -27.58 -15.70 18.68
CA LEU A 287 -28.19 -16.73 19.52
C LEU A 287 -29.47 -16.23 20.20
N ALA A 288 -29.45 -15.00 20.75
CA ALA A 288 -30.62 -14.38 21.37
C ALA A 288 -31.75 -14.08 20.36
N SER A 289 -31.43 -13.87 19.08
CA SER A 289 -32.40 -13.72 18.00
C SER A 289 -32.98 -15.05 17.49
N GLY A 290 -32.46 -16.19 17.96
CA GLY A 290 -32.97 -17.53 17.63
C GLY A 290 -32.16 -18.32 16.60
N ILE A 291 -31.00 -17.82 16.14
CA ILE A 291 -30.08 -18.61 15.31
C ILE A 291 -29.48 -19.73 16.17
N GLN A 292 -29.56 -20.99 15.73
CA GLN A 292 -29.05 -22.14 16.49
C GLN A 292 -27.52 -22.28 16.43
N TYR A 293 -26.90 -21.83 15.34
CA TYR A 293 -25.47 -22.01 15.07
C TYR A 293 -24.83 -20.67 14.67
N ALA A 294 -24.37 -19.93 15.67
CA ALA A 294 -23.61 -18.71 15.48
C ALA A 294 -22.14 -18.93 15.91
N TYR A 295 -21.20 -18.44 15.09
CA TYR A 295 -19.76 -18.68 15.23
C TYR A 295 -18.95 -17.39 15.20
N VAL A 296 -17.87 -17.35 15.97
CA VAL A 296 -16.83 -16.30 15.88
C VAL A 296 -15.75 -16.77 14.89
N GLY A 297 -15.71 -16.19 13.69
CA GLY A 297 -14.84 -16.59 12.59
C GLY A 297 -13.44 -15.96 12.67
N ASN A 298 -12.51 -16.56 11.90
CA ASN A 298 -11.12 -16.14 11.58
C ASN A 298 -10.14 -15.75 12.73
N VAL A 299 -10.55 -15.76 14.00
CA VAL A 299 -9.69 -15.58 15.19
C VAL A 299 -9.44 -16.91 15.92
N HIS A 300 -8.80 -16.88 17.10
CA HIS A 300 -8.72 -18.03 18.01
C HIS A 300 -9.76 -17.90 19.13
N ASP A 301 -10.83 -18.70 19.09
CA ASP A 301 -11.86 -18.71 20.14
C ASP A 301 -12.52 -20.09 20.26
N HIS A 302 -11.90 -20.95 21.06
CA HIS A 302 -12.36 -22.33 21.30
C HIS A 302 -13.82 -22.44 21.75
N ALA A 303 -14.29 -21.51 22.56
CA ALA A 303 -15.63 -21.53 23.13
C ALA A 303 -16.69 -21.10 22.10
N ASN A 304 -16.39 -20.10 21.28
CA ASN A 304 -17.35 -19.53 20.33
C ASN A 304 -17.22 -20.07 18.89
N GLN A 305 -16.21 -20.89 18.59
CA GLN A 305 -16.02 -21.60 17.30
C GLN A 305 -16.56 -23.03 17.28
N SER A 306 -16.71 -23.62 18.46
CA SER A 306 -17.20 -24.99 18.60
C SER A 306 -18.71 -25.10 18.27
N THR A 307 -19.12 -26.18 17.62
CA THR A 307 -20.53 -26.51 17.39
C THR A 307 -21.12 -27.13 18.66
N TYR A 308 -22.27 -26.61 19.11
CA TYR A 308 -23.04 -27.13 20.24
C TYR A 308 -24.38 -27.68 19.76
N CYS A 309 -24.88 -28.73 20.41
CA CYS A 309 -26.21 -29.26 20.11
C CYS A 309 -27.28 -28.30 20.60
N HIS A 310 -28.07 -27.74 19.68
CA HIS A 310 -29.16 -26.79 19.99
C HIS A 310 -30.20 -27.31 21.00
N HIS A 311 -30.35 -28.63 21.15
CA HIS A 311 -31.30 -29.23 22.10
C HIS A 311 -30.73 -29.48 23.50
N CYS A 312 -29.50 -30.03 23.61
CA CYS A 312 -28.93 -30.41 24.91
C CYS A 312 -27.77 -29.50 25.40
N GLY A 313 -27.38 -28.49 24.62
CA GLY A 313 -26.33 -27.53 24.95
C GLY A 313 -24.90 -28.08 24.99
N LYS A 314 -24.70 -29.40 24.83
CA LYS A 314 -23.36 -30.02 24.85
C LYS A 314 -22.60 -29.75 23.55
N ARG A 315 -21.30 -29.53 23.66
CA ARG A 315 -20.38 -29.42 22.52
C ARG A 315 -20.36 -30.72 21.73
N VAL A 316 -20.59 -30.63 20.42
CA VAL A 316 -20.63 -31.78 19.50
C VAL A 316 -19.49 -31.78 18.48
N ILE A 317 -18.97 -30.61 18.12
CA ILE A 317 -17.71 -30.50 17.38
C ILE A 317 -16.90 -29.41 18.07
N GLU A 318 -15.75 -29.78 18.60
CA GLU A 318 -14.79 -28.84 19.17
C GLU A 318 -13.89 -28.26 18.08
N ARG A 319 -13.70 -26.94 18.10
CA ARG A 319 -12.81 -26.22 17.19
C ARG A 319 -11.99 -25.20 17.94
N ASP A 320 -10.74 -25.04 17.52
CA ASP A 320 -9.94 -23.85 17.72
C ASP A 320 -9.37 -23.45 16.36
N TRP A 321 -9.81 -22.31 15.84
CA TRP A 321 -9.55 -21.84 14.49
C TRP A 321 -9.89 -22.91 13.44
N TYR A 322 -8.89 -23.47 12.74
CA TYR A 322 -9.06 -24.54 11.76
C TYR A 322 -8.69 -25.94 12.28
N GLN A 323 -8.48 -26.10 13.58
CA GLN A 323 -8.16 -27.39 14.19
C GLN A 323 -9.39 -27.98 14.89
N LEU A 324 -9.75 -29.21 14.53
CA LEU A 324 -10.79 -29.97 15.23
C LEU A 324 -10.23 -30.65 16.48
N GLY A 325 -11.06 -30.68 17.53
CA GLY A 325 -10.84 -31.41 18.79
C GLY A 325 -11.80 -32.60 18.95
N SER A 326 -12.47 -32.71 20.09
CA SER A 326 -13.49 -33.76 20.30
C SER A 326 -14.65 -33.69 19.30
N TYR A 327 -15.04 -34.87 18.79
CA TYR A 327 -16.10 -35.03 17.78
C TYR A 327 -17.19 -36.00 18.27
N GLN A 328 -18.32 -35.43 18.70
CA GLN A 328 -19.46 -36.14 19.32
C GLN A 328 -20.71 -36.20 18.42
N LEU A 329 -20.51 -36.21 17.09
CA LEU A 329 -21.52 -36.61 16.12
C LEU A 329 -21.28 -38.03 15.58
N LYS A 330 -22.37 -38.69 15.17
CA LYS A 330 -22.38 -39.90 14.33
C LYS A 330 -23.26 -39.59 13.13
N GLY A 331 -22.66 -39.44 11.94
CA GLY A 331 -23.34 -38.75 10.83
C GLY A 331 -23.78 -37.35 11.31
N SER A 332 -25.03 -36.98 11.04
CA SER A 332 -25.66 -35.76 11.55
C SER A 332 -26.20 -35.85 12.99
N VAL A 333 -26.08 -36.98 13.69
CA VAL A 333 -26.76 -37.21 14.98
C VAL A 333 -25.85 -36.93 16.18
N CYS A 334 -26.34 -36.11 17.12
CA CYS A 334 -25.68 -35.83 18.40
C CYS A 334 -25.59 -37.09 19.29
N LYS A 335 -24.37 -37.54 19.63
CA LYS A 335 -24.13 -38.72 20.51
C LYS A 335 -24.66 -38.56 21.94
N HIS A 336 -25.07 -37.36 22.36
CA HIS A 336 -25.52 -37.11 23.73
C HIS A 336 -27.04 -37.15 23.92
N CYS A 337 -27.83 -36.88 22.88
CA CYS A 337 -29.30 -36.77 22.98
C CYS A 337 -30.05 -37.22 21.71
N ASN A 338 -29.34 -37.73 20.70
CA ASN A 338 -29.88 -38.18 19.41
C ASN A 338 -30.58 -37.11 18.55
N THR A 339 -30.45 -35.83 18.91
CA THR A 339 -30.91 -34.71 18.07
C THR A 339 -30.10 -34.63 16.78
N ILE A 340 -30.78 -34.44 15.66
CA ILE A 340 -30.15 -34.19 14.35
C ILE A 340 -29.59 -32.77 14.34
N ILE A 341 -28.32 -32.63 13.99
CA ILE A 341 -27.65 -31.37 13.69
C ILE A 341 -27.73 -31.17 12.16
N PRO A 342 -28.28 -30.04 11.67
CA PRO A 342 -28.40 -29.79 10.24
C PRO A 342 -27.01 -29.61 9.64
N GLY A 343 -26.79 -30.16 8.45
CA GLY A 343 -25.48 -30.17 7.79
C GLY A 343 -25.17 -31.50 7.11
N ILE A 344 -24.05 -31.53 6.41
CA ILE A 344 -23.54 -32.67 5.65
C ILE A 344 -22.29 -33.20 6.36
N PHE A 345 -22.43 -34.34 7.02
CA PHE A 345 -21.41 -34.95 7.88
C PHE A 345 -21.17 -36.42 7.44
N GLU A 346 -19.92 -36.86 7.38
CA GLU A 346 -19.60 -38.26 7.04
C GLU A 346 -19.83 -39.19 8.24
N ASP A 347 -20.46 -40.36 8.02
CA ASP A 347 -20.78 -41.33 9.08
C ASP A 347 -19.56 -41.89 9.82
N LYS A 348 -18.40 -41.93 9.13
CA LYS A 348 -17.12 -42.39 9.68
C LYS A 348 -16.45 -41.39 10.64
N GLY A 349 -16.96 -40.17 10.75
CA GLY A 349 -16.37 -39.08 11.55
C GLY A 349 -15.78 -37.95 10.69
N PRO A 350 -15.03 -37.02 11.29
CA PRO A 350 -14.44 -35.88 10.59
C PRO A 350 -13.21 -36.31 9.77
N GLY A 351 -12.76 -35.42 8.88
CA GLY A 351 -11.42 -35.51 8.31
C GLY A 351 -10.31 -35.14 9.31
N ASP A 352 -9.07 -35.46 8.95
CA ASP A 352 -7.85 -35.30 9.75
C ASP A 352 -6.85 -34.29 9.14
N TRP A 353 -7.31 -33.43 8.22
CA TRP A 353 -6.45 -32.46 7.54
C TRP A 353 -5.83 -31.47 8.54
N GLY A 354 -6.64 -30.98 9.49
CA GLY A 354 -6.25 -29.97 10.47
C GLY A 354 -5.88 -28.63 9.83
N ARG A 355 -5.14 -27.78 10.56
CA ARG A 355 -4.78 -26.42 10.13
C ARG A 355 -3.78 -26.31 8.94
N LYS A 356 -3.55 -27.39 8.17
CA LYS A 356 -2.52 -27.44 7.11
C LYS A 356 -2.93 -26.56 5.92
N ARG A 357 -1.97 -25.81 5.37
CA ARG A 357 -2.11 -25.12 4.09
C ARG A 357 -1.02 -25.61 3.14
N GLN A 358 -1.42 -26.18 2.00
CA GLN A 358 -0.49 -26.74 1.01
C GLN A 358 -0.74 -26.13 -0.38
N PRO A 359 0.01 -25.09 -0.79
CA PRO A 359 0.03 -24.64 -2.18
C PRO A 359 0.45 -25.78 -3.11
N ILE A 360 -0.19 -25.91 -4.26
CA ILE A 360 0.16 -26.90 -5.29
C ILE A 360 0.29 -26.25 -6.66
N ALA A 361 1.10 -26.83 -7.54
CA ALA A 361 1.19 -26.46 -8.94
C ALA A 361 0.54 -27.56 -9.79
N ILE A 362 -0.55 -27.21 -10.48
CA ILE A 362 -1.19 -28.11 -11.45
C ILE A 362 -0.52 -27.85 -12.80
N ARG A 363 0.12 -28.87 -13.38
CA ARG A 363 0.74 -28.81 -14.72
C ARG A 363 -0.19 -29.48 -15.72
N ASP A 364 -0.93 -28.69 -16.48
CA ASP A 364 -1.79 -29.20 -17.54
C ASP A 364 -0.99 -29.41 -18.84
N GLN A 365 -0.88 -30.66 -19.31
CA GLN A 365 -0.29 -30.98 -20.61
C GLN A 365 -1.34 -31.03 -21.74
N THR A 366 -2.62 -30.97 -21.40
CA THR A 366 -3.74 -31.01 -22.35
C THR A 366 -4.12 -29.60 -22.76
N GLN A 367 -3.71 -29.21 -23.97
CA GLN A 367 -4.26 -28.00 -24.59
C GLN A 367 -5.76 -28.18 -24.80
N PHE A 368 -6.60 -27.43 -24.07
CA PHE A 368 -8.04 -27.46 -24.32
C PHE A 368 -8.34 -27.07 -25.77
N ILE A 369 -8.92 -28.04 -26.45
CA ILE A 369 -9.55 -27.96 -27.76
C ILE A 369 -11.05 -27.93 -27.48
N ASN A 370 -11.77 -27.00 -28.09
CA ASN A 370 -13.14 -27.30 -28.50
C ASN A 370 -13.34 -26.77 -29.93
N GLN A 371 -13.96 -27.58 -30.77
CA GLN A 371 -13.88 -27.45 -32.23
C GLN A 371 -15.04 -26.64 -32.80
N SER A 372 -14.71 -25.71 -33.70
CA SER A 372 -15.48 -25.53 -34.94
C SER A 372 -14.57 -25.03 -36.06
N ASP A 373 -14.40 -25.89 -37.07
CA ASP A 373 -13.91 -25.64 -38.44
C ASP A 373 -12.70 -24.71 -38.66
N ILE A 374 -11.49 -25.29 -38.78
CA ILE A 374 -10.53 -24.98 -39.86
C ILE A 374 -9.76 -26.26 -40.25
N THR A 375 -9.65 -26.48 -41.56
CA THR A 375 -9.00 -27.62 -42.24
C THR A 375 -7.49 -27.71 -41.93
N PRO A 376 -6.90 -28.91 -41.76
CA PRO A 376 -5.51 -29.05 -41.32
C PRO A 376 -4.47 -28.65 -42.38
N LEU A 377 -3.41 -27.96 -41.94
CA LEU A 377 -2.12 -27.98 -42.60
C LEU A 377 -1.25 -29.05 -41.93
N SER A 378 -0.93 -30.10 -42.69
CA SER A 378 -0.04 -31.18 -42.26
C SER A 378 1.39 -30.68 -42.06
N ILE A 379 1.93 -30.83 -40.87
CA ILE A 379 3.38 -30.73 -40.64
C ILE A 379 3.97 -32.12 -40.88
N ASN A 380 4.74 -32.27 -41.95
CA ASN A 380 5.59 -33.45 -42.14
C ASN A 380 6.64 -33.48 -41.03
N GLY A 381 6.85 -34.65 -40.41
CA GLY A 381 7.70 -34.78 -39.24
C GLY A 381 9.18 -34.57 -39.54
N GLU A 382 9.74 -33.45 -39.07
CA GLU A 382 11.16 -33.34 -38.73
C GLU A 382 11.30 -33.21 -37.21
N GLU A 383 12.34 -33.84 -36.66
CA GLU A 383 12.67 -33.81 -35.23
C GLU A 383 13.11 -32.40 -34.78
N PRO A 384 13.06 -32.09 -33.46
CA PRO A 384 13.52 -30.80 -32.95
C PRO A 384 15.02 -30.60 -33.22
N ARG A 385 15.36 -29.68 -34.14
CA ARG A 385 16.74 -29.29 -34.38
C ARG A 385 17.29 -28.59 -33.13
N ARG A 386 18.40 -29.09 -32.57
CA ARG A 386 19.24 -28.31 -31.67
C ARG A 386 19.67 -27.04 -32.41
N MET A 387 19.33 -25.87 -31.88
CA MET A 387 19.85 -24.61 -32.42
C MET A 387 21.36 -24.56 -32.20
N SER A 388 22.07 -24.19 -33.26
CA SER A 388 23.53 -24.06 -33.30
C SER A 388 24.02 -22.73 -32.77
N ASP A 389 25.25 -22.72 -32.24
CA ASP A 389 25.99 -21.55 -31.75
C ASP A 389 26.31 -20.53 -32.85
N THR A 390 25.33 -19.77 -33.35
CA THR A 390 25.57 -18.64 -34.26
C THR A 390 24.52 -17.52 -34.12
N HIS A 391 24.65 -16.66 -33.11
CA HIS A 391 24.30 -15.24 -33.28
C HIS A 391 25.32 -14.37 -32.56
N GLU A 392 26.16 -13.70 -33.36
CA GLU A 392 27.29 -12.90 -32.89
C GLU A 392 26.85 -11.63 -32.15
N ASN A 393 27.69 -11.20 -31.21
CA ASN A 393 27.61 -9.89 -30.56
C ASN A 393 27.30 -8.75 -31.55
N LYS A 394 26.15 -8.08 -31.38
CA LYS A 394 26.02 -6.67 -31.79
C LYS A 394 26.20 -5.75 -30.58
N PRO A 395 26.91 -4.62 -30.71
CA PRO A 395 27.39 -3.88 -29.55
C PRO A 395 26.28 -3.12 -28.82
N MET A 396 26.59 -2.82 -27.56
CA MET A 396 25.97 -1.79 -26.71
C MET A 396 25.58 -0.54 -27.50
N ILE A 397 24.31 -0.13 -27.40
CA ILE A 397 23.85 1.15 -27.96
C ILE A 397 24.16 2.24 -26.92
N SER A 398 25.32 2.88 -27.08
CA SER A 398 25.62 4.14 -26.40
C SER A 398 25.03 5.29 -27.22
N PHE A 399 24.22 6.13 -26.58
CA PHE A 399 23.71 7.36 -27.18
C PHE A 399 24.66 8.53 -26.86
N ASP A 400 24.76 9.51 -27.77
CA ASP A 400 25.32 10.82 -27.42
C ASP A 400 24.27 11.73 -26.76
N ALA A 401 24.69 12.85 -26.17
CA ALA A 401 23.79 13.73 -25.41
C ALA A 401 22.65 14.35 -26.25
N ASP A 402 22.83 14.52 -27.57
CA ASP A 402 21.76 15.01 -28.46
C ASP A 402 20.77 13.88 -28.80
N GLN A 403 21.26 12.65 -28.95
CA GLN A 403 20.44 11.44 -29.11
C GLN A 403 19.64 11.12 -27.83
N GLU A 404 20.27 11.14 -26.64
CA GLU A 404 19.61 10.94 -25.35
C GLU A 404 18.47 11.94 -25.16
N LYS A 405 18.75 13.22 -25.39
CA LYS A 405 17.75 14.29 -25.35
C LYS A 405 16.62 14.06 -26.35
N SER A 406 16.93 13.63 -27.57
CA SER A 406 15.92 13.35 -28.60
C SER A 406 14.98 12.21 -28.18
N LEU A 407 15.48 11.17 -27.50
CA LEU A 407 14.68 10.07 -26.95
C LEU A 407 13.79 10.52 -25.78
N LEU A 408 14.34 11.34 -24.88
CA LEU A 408 13.60 11.90 -23.72
C LEU A 408 12.48 12.86 -24.17
N ASP A 409 12.79 13.79 -25.08
CA ASP A 409 11.81 14.72 -25.65
C ASP A 409 10.72 13.97 -26.45
N TYR A 410 11.08 12.89 -27.16
CA TYR A 410 10.11 12.02 -27.85
C TYR A 410 9.15 11.33 -26.88
N VAL A 411 9.67 10.66 -25.84
CA VAL A 411 8.84 9.99 -24.82
C VAL A 411 7.95 10.99 -24.07
N ARG A 412 8.49 12.18 -23.75
CA ARG A 412 7.72 13.26 -23.11
C ARG A 412 6.55 13.72 -23.96
N GLU A 413 6.76 13.95 -25.25
CA GLU A 413 5.65 14.34 -26.14
C GLU A 413 4.68 13.19 -26.44
N GLN A 414 5.12 11.93 -26.42
CA GLN A 414 4.21 10.76 -26.45
C GLN A 414 3.31 10.69 -25.21
N VAL A 415 3.84 10.99 -24.01
CA VAL A 415 3.05 11.11 -22.76
C VAL A 415 2.09 12.30 -22.85
N ASN A 416 2.56 13.47 -23.30
CA ASN A 416 1.71 14.65 -23.50
C ASN A 416 0.57 14.36 -24.48
N ALA A 417 0.85 13.71 -25.62
CA ALA A 417 -0.14 13.32 -26.61
C ALA A 417 -1.18 12.36 -26.02
N ALA A 418 -0.73 11.27 -25.36
CA ALA A 418 -1.59 10.27 -24.74
C ALA A 418 -2.56 10.86 -23.69
N VAL A 419 -2.11 11.84 -22.90
CA VAL A 419 -2.93 12.50 -21.85
C VAL A 419 -3.80 13.62 -22.42
N THR A 420 -3.32 14.32 -23.45
CA THR A 420 -4.03 15.48 -23.98
C THR A 420 -5.03 15.17 -25.10
N GLY A 421 -4.79 14.10 -25.86
CA GLY A 421 -5.42 13.80 -27.14
C GLY A 421 -4.91 14.70 -28.28
N ASN A 422 -3.69 15.24 -28.16
CA ASN A 422 -3.13 16.16 -29.15
C ASN A 422 -1.71 15.74 -29.58
N ASP A 423 -1.64 15.11 -30.75
CA ASP A 423 -0.41 14.49 -31.27
C ASP A 423 0.46 15.49 -32.08
N THR A 424 0.04 16.75 -32.22
CA THR A 424 0.65 17.76 -33.11
C THR A 424 2.06 18.24 -32.73
N ARG A 425 2.63 17.72 -31.63
CA ARG A 425 3.95 18.11 -31.10
C ARG A 425 4.96 16.98 -30.97
N ILE A 426 4.58 15.74 -31.29
CA ILE A 426 5.49 14.59 -31.20
C ILE A 426 6.64 14.82 -32.20
N PRO A 427 7.91 14.91 -31.75
CA PRO A 427 9.03 15.09 -32.66
C PRO A 427 9.27 13.81 -33.46
N THR A 428 9.78 13.94 -34.69
CA THR A 428 10.24 12.79 -35.46
C THR A 428 11.59 12.35 -34.91
N LEU A 429 11.70 11.11 -34.41
CA LEU A 429 13.01 10.52 -34.12
C LEU A 429 13.80 10.33 -35.42
N PRO A 430 15.12 10.60 -35.44
CA PRO A 430 15.99 10.21 -36.54
C PRO A 430 15.84 8.72 -36.89
N ASP A 431 15.85 8.37 -38.18
CA ASP A 431 15.62 7.00 -38.64
C ASP A 431 16.56 5.97 -37.98
N GLU A 432 17.80 6.37 -37.68
CA GLU A 432 18.78 5.55 -36.96
C GLU A 432 18.33 5.20 -35.53
N LEU A 433 17.80 6.17 -34.78
CA LEU A 433 17.27 5.96 -33.43
C LEU A 433 15.92 5.23 -33.44
N ALA A 434 15.04 5.56 -34.39
CA ALA A 434 13.73 4.94 -34.51
C ALA A 434 13.83 3.42 -34.80
N ASN A 435 14.78 3.03 -35.66
CA ASN A 435 15.03 1.65 -36.06
C ASN A 435 16.13 0.95 -35.24
N ALA A 436 16.66 1.60 -34.20
CA ALA A 436 17.66 0.99 -33.32
C ALA A 436 17.08 -0.27 -32.64
N PRO A 437 17.80 -1.41 -32.61
CA PRO A 437 17.27 -2.66 -32.06
C PRO A 437 17.26 -2.64 -30.53
N ALA A 438 16.07 -2.71 -29.94
CA ALA A 438 15.90 -2.82 -28.49
C ALA A 438 15.33 -4.18 -28.10
N PHE A 439 15.87 -4.80 -27.04
CA PHE A 439 15.31 -6.03 -26.47
C PHE A 439 14.07 -5.75 -25.60
N GLY A 440 14.03 -4.54 -25.03
CA GLY A 440 12.93 -4.04 -24.21
C GLY A 440 13.18 -2.61 -23.77
N CYS A 441 12.16 -1.96 -23.21
CA CYS A 441 12.35 -0.72 -22.47
C CYS A 441 11.33 -0.56 -21.34
N PHE A 442 11.64 0.32 -20.40
CA PHE A 442 10.74 0.85 -19.39
C PHE A 442 10.65 2.36 -19.53
N VAL A 443 9.47 2.92 -19.35
CA VAL A 443 9.25 4.35 -19.14
C VAL A 443 8.74 4.53 -17.72
N THR A 444 9.42 5.35 -16.95
CA THR A 444 9.08 5.74 -15.59
C THR A 444 8.68 7.21 -15.61
N LEU A 445 7.56 7.51 -14.95
CA LEU A 445 7.06 8.86 -14.73
C LEU A 445 7.10 9.10 -13.21
N GLN A 446 7.82 10.12 -12.76
CA GLN A 446 7.83 10.51 -11.35
C GLN A 446 7.22 11.89 -11.14
N MET A 447 6.71 12.15 -9.94
CA MET A 447 6.23 13.45 -9.51
C MET A 447 6.69 13.69 -8.08
N ASP A 448 7.37 14.81 -7.84
CA ASP A 448 7.99 15.15 -6.55
C ASP A 448 8.90 14.00 -6.00
N ASP A 449 9.81 13.51 -6.85
CA ASP A 449 10.76 12.40 -6.60
C ASP A 449 10.11 11.09 -6.14
N LYS A 450 8.85 10.88 -6.54
CA LYS A 450 8.07 9.66 -6.25
C LYS A 450 7.51 9.07 -7.52
N LEU A 451 7.62 7.74 -7.64
CA LEU A 451 7.02 6.96 -8.71
C LEU A 451 5.52 7.30 -8.87
N ARG A 452 5.17 7.84 -10.04
CA ARG A 452 3.79 8.24 -10.40
C ARG A 452 3.17 7.32 -11.46
N ALA A 453 4.00 6.70 -12.30
CA ALA A 453 3.70 5.51 -13.09
C ALA A 453 5.01 4.87 -13.58
N CYS A 454 5.03 3.56 -13.87
CA CYS A 454 6.10 2.92 -14.64
C CYS A 454 5.57 1.67 -15.33
N ARG A 455 5.83 1.56 -16.63
CA ARG A 455 5.56 0.34 -17.42
C ARG A 455 6.79 0.00 -18.23
N GLY A 456 6.89 -1.27 -18.59
CA GLY A 456 7.89 -1.74 -19.54
C GLY A 456 7.34 -2.83 -20.43
N ARG A 457 7.97 -2.97 -21.60
CA ARG A 457 7.70 -4.00 -22.60
C ARG A 457 9.03 -4.53 -23.10
N TRP A 458 9.12 -5.84 -23.26
CA TRP A 458 10.29 -6.57 -23.71
C TRP A 458 9.81 -7.87 -24.36
N ASN A 459 10.61 -8.45 -25.25
CA ASN A 459 10.22 -9.66 -25.97
C ASN A 459 10.21 -10.89 -25.04
N GLN A 460 9.03 -11.48 -24.84
CA GLN A 460 8.81 -12.58 -23.88
C GLN A 460 8.83 -13.99 -24.49
N GLY A 461 9.29 -14.14 -25.74
CA GLY A 461 9.57 -15.45 -26.33
C GLY A 461 10.85 -16.09 -25.77
N GLN A 462 11.06 -17.38 -26.06
CA GLN A 462 12.35 -18.06 -25.79
C GLN A 462 13.45 -17.67 -26.80
N GLU A 463 13.13 -16.81 -27.78
CA GLU A 463 14.06 -16.31 -28.79
C GLU A 463 14.46 -14.86 -28.50
N ILE A 464 15.74 -14.54 -28.69
CA ILE A 464 16.28 -13.18 -28.57
C ILE A 464 15.97 -12.38 -29.84
N ASN A 465 14.71 -11.95 -29.98
CA ASN A 465 14.27 -11.00 -31.01
C ASN A 465 14.21 -9.57 -30.43
N THR A 466 14.52 -8.57 -31.26
CA THR A 466 14.50 -7.13 -30.92
C THR A 466 13.48 -6.37 -31.76
N GLU A 467 12.80 -5.40 -31.15
CA GLU A 467 11.85 -4.50 -31.83
C GLU A 467 12.49 -3.12 -32.14
N PRO A 468 11.98 -2.35 -33.11
CA PRO A 468 12.39 -0.97 -33.34
C PRO A 468 12.15 -0.09 -32.10
N LEU A 469 13.21 0.55 -31.59
CA LEU A 469 13.18 1.35 -30.37
C LEU A 469 12.09 2.45 -30.38
N GLY A 470 11.84 3.09 -31.52
CA GLY A 470 10.84 4.16 -31.64
C GLY A 470 9.41 3.67 -31.37
N GLU A 471 9.00 2.56 -31.99
CA GLU A 471 7.66 1.96 -31.79
C GLU A 471 7.49 1.46 -30.35
N LEU A 472 8.54 0.82 -29.82
CA LEU A 472 8.58 0.30 -28.47
C LEU A 472 8.42 1.43 -27.42
N LEU A 473 9.18 2.52 -27.55
CA LEU A 473 9.08 3.68 -26.66
C LEU A 473 7.71 4.36 -26.75
N ALA A 474 7.16 4.55 -27.95
CA ALA A 474 5.84 5.17 -28.13
C ALA A 474 4.73 4.34 -27.44
N GLY A 475 4.79 3.01 -27.57
CA GLY A 475 3.88 2.10 -26.87
C GLY A 475 4.01 2.18 -25.34
N VAL A 476 5.23 2.05 -24.82
CA VAL A 476 5.49 2.02 -23.37
C VAL A 476 5.22 3.38 -22.71
N ALA A 477 5.47 4.50 -23.39
CA ALA A 477 5.13 5.85 -22.92
C ALA A 477 3.62 6.01 -22.73
N ARG A 478 2.82 5.61 -23.73
CA ARG A 478 1.35 5.61 -23.68
C ARG A 478 0.81 4.69 -22.59
N ASP A 479 1.35 3.48 -22.50
CA ASP A 479 0.95 2.51 -21.48
C ASP A 479 1.29 3.02 -20.05
N SER A 480 2.41 3.73 -19.88
CA SER A 480 2.78 4.35 -18.60
C SER A 480 1.82 5.48 -18.21
N ALA A 481 1.42 6.32 -19.16
CA ALA A 481 0.50 7.44 -18.91
C ALA A 481 -0.94 6.99 -18.58
N LEU A 482 -1.41 5.88 -19.20
CA LEU A 482 -2.82 5.50 -19.22
C LEU A 482 -3.15 4.13 -18.61
N GLN A 483 -2.18 3.23 -18.45
CA GLN A 483 -2.43 1.81 -18.14
C GLN A 483 -1.64 1.24 -16.94
N ASP A 484 -0.86 2.05 -16.21
CA ASP A 484 -0.31 1.61 -14.91
C ASP A 484 -1.39 1.56 -13.83
N PHE A 485 -1.99 0.39 -13.67
CA PHE A 485 -3.08 0.11 -12.75
C PHE A 485 -2.76 0.36 -11.26
N ARG A 486 -1.48 0.51 -10.89
CA ARG A 486 -1.06 0.88 -9.52
C ARG A 486 -1.46 2.31 -9.16
N PHE A 487 -1.63 3.17 -10.17
CA PHE A 487 -1.90 4.59 -10.01
C PHE A 487 -3.14 5.02 -10.81
N PRO A 488 -3.76 6.18 -10.51
CA PRO A 488 -4.72 6.82 -11.40
C PRO A 488 -4.04 7.21 -12.73
N VAL A 489 -4.81 7.30 -13.82
CA VAL A 489 -4.30 7.84 -15.10
C VAL A 489 -3.69 9.23 -14.91
N ILE A 490 -2.67 9.57 -15.70
CA ILE A 490 -2.06 10.90 -15.67
C ILE A 490 -3.10 11.93 -16.17
N SER A 491 -3.27 13.03 -15.42
CA SER A 491 -4.13 14.15 -15.80
C SER A 491 -3.34 15.28 -16.45
N LYS A 492 -4.04 16.12 -17.22
CA LYS A 492 -3.46 17.28 -17.93
C LYS A 492 -2.68 18.25 -17.03
N ASN A 493 -3.03 18.32 -15.75
CA ASN A 493 -2.39 19.22 -14.78
C ASN A 493 -1.10 18.62 -14.18
N GLU A 494 -0.87 17.32 -14.31
CA GLU A 494 0.34 16.65 -13.81
C GLU A 494 1.50 16.76 -14.80
N LEU A 495 1.22 16.92 -16.11
CA LEU A 495 2.21 16.90 -17.19
C LEU A 495 3.39 17.88 -16.99
N SER A 496 3.15 19.08 -16.48
CA SER A 496 4.22 20.08 -16.23
C SER A 496 5.10 19.75 -15.02
N ARG A 497 4.75 18.71 -14.25
CA ARG A 497 5.41 18.28 -13.01
C ARG A 497 6.04 16.89 -13.10
N LEU A 498 5.89 16.19 -14.22
CA LEU A 498 6.46 14.86 -14.40
C LEU A 498 7.92 14.94 -14.80
N SER A 499 8.80 14.24 -14.06
CA SER A 499 10.04 13.74 -14.65
C SER A 499 9.75 12.48 -15.48
N VAL A 500 10.64 12.20 -16.42
CA VAL A 500 10.55 11.07 -17.34
C VAL A 500 11.90 10.37 -17.34
N ASP A 501 11.90 9.07 -17.02
CA ASP A 501 13.08 8.23 -17.07
C ASP A 501 12.83 7.08 -18.04
N ILE A 502 13.85 6.70 -18.81
CA ILE A 502 13.79 5.63 -19.81
C ILE A 502 14.89 4.62 -19.49
N SER A 503 14.54 3.37 -19.23
CA SER A 503 15.51 2.26 -19.15
C SER A 503 15.44 1.43 -20.43
N ILE A 504 16.44 1.52 -21.31
CA ILE A 504 16.51 0.78 -22.58
C ILE A 504 17.32 -0.49 -22.36
N MET A 505 16.73 -1.66 -22.60
CA MET A 505 17.36 -2.96 -22.41
C MET A 505 18.12 -3.40 -23.67
N HIS A 506 19.40 -3.73 -23.52
CA HIS A 506 20.28 -4.20 -24.59
C HIS A 506 21.17 -5.36 -24.12
N SER A 507 21.96 -5.91 -25.06
CA SER A 507 22.90 -7.01 -24.80
C SER A 507 22.31 -8.21 -24.03
N PRO A 508 21.13 -8.74 -24.42
CA PRO A 508 20.58 -9.96 -23.82
C PRO A 508 21.48 -11.17 -24.10
N ALA A 509 21.75 -11.99 -23.08
CA ALA A 509 22.54 -13.21 -23.18
C ALA A 509 21.99 -14.31 -22.27
N MET A 510 21.74 -15.49 -22.83
CA MET A 510 21.35 -16.68 -22.06
C MET A 510 22.56 -17.20 -21.26
N LEU A 511 22.37 -17.46 -19.97
CA LEU A 511 23.36 -18.17 -19.17
C LEU A 511 23.21 -19.68 -19.40
N VAL A 512 24.36 -20.35 -19.59
CA VAL A 512 24.45 -21.81 -19.72
C VAL A 512 24.71 -22.50 -18.38
N GLN A 513 25.17 -21.71 -17.40
CA GLN A 513 25.39 -22.11 -16.01
C GLN A 513 24.08 -22.51 -15.33
N GLN A 514 24.17 -23.40 -14.37
CA GLN A 514 23.04 -23.90 -13.58
C GLN A 514 23.45 -24.04 -12.12
N GLY A 515 22.47 -24.01 -11.21
CA GLY A 515 22.73 -24.09 -9.77
C GLY A 515 23.66 -22.98 -9.30
N GLU A 516 24.65 -23.32 -8.48
CA GLU A 516 25.56 -22.33 -7.87
C GLU A 516 26.47 -21.60 -8.87
N GLU A 517 26.75 -22.18 -10.05
CA GLU A 517 27.57 -21.53 -11.08
C GLU A 517 26.91 -20.26 -11.66
N LEU A 518 25.59 -20.09 -11.46
CA LEU A 518 24.88 -18.86 -11.81
C LEU A 518 25.32 -17.66 -10.96
N VAL A 519 25.83 -17.86 -9.75
CA VAL A 519 26.28 -16.76 -8.87
C VAL A 519 27.48 -16.06 -9.48
N ASP A 520 28.45 -16.82 -9.98
CA ASP A 520 29.67 -16.29 -10.61
C ASP A 520 29.42 -15.70 -12.00
N ALA A 521 28.31 -16.08 -12.65
CA ALA A 521 27.90 -15.56 -13.97
C ALA A 521 27.10 -14.23 -13.90
N VAL A 522 26.69 -13.79 -12.70
CA VAL A 522 25.85 -12.60 -12.51
C VAL A 522 26.64 -11.44 -11.88
N GLU A 523 26.91 -10.41 -12.69
CA GLU A 523 27.59 -9.19 -12.25
C GLU A 523 26.57 -8.15 -11.78
N VAL A 524 26.41 -8.03 -10.45
CA VAL A 524 25.48 -7.08 -9.81
C VAL A 524 25.75 -5.63 -10.25
N GLY A 525 24.69 -4.87 -10.51
CA GLY A 525 24.75 -3.47 -10.95
C GLY A 525 24.97 -3.28 -12.45
N LYS A 526 25.51 -4.30 -13.13
CA LYS A 526 25.66 -4.33 -14.60
C LYS A 526 24.58 -5.18 -15.25
N HIS A 527 24.38 -6.41 -14.76
CA HIS A 527 23.38 -7.33 -15.30
C HIS A 527 22.02 -7.05 -14.67
N GLY A 528 21.01 -6.81 -15.51
CA GLY A 528 19.62 -7.08 -15.21
C GLY A 528 19.34 -8.55 -15.50
N LEU A 529 18.37 -9.14 -14.81
CA LEU A 529 18.08 -10.56 -14.93
C LEU A 529 16.64 -10.79 -15.38
N VAL A 530 16.47 -11.68 -16.36
CA VAL A 530 15.22 -12.33 -16.69
C VAL A 530 15.34 -13.79 -16.27
N MET A 531 14.36 -14.29 -15.52
CA MET A 531 14.19 -15.74 -15.30
C MET A 531 12.98 -16.23 -16.08
N MET A 532 13.20 -17.32 -16.80
CA MET A 532 12.18 -18.10 -17.49
C MET A 532 12.14 -19.49 -16.85
N HIS A 533 10.99 -19.87 -16.30
CA HIS A 533 10.75 -21.18 -15.72
C HIS A 533 9.30 -21.60 -16.02
N PRO A 534 8.98 -22.90 -16.19
CA PRO A 534 7.63 -23.33 -16.54
C PRO A 534 6.53 -22.91 -15.54
N GLN A 535 6.88 -22.60 -14.28
CA GLN A 535 5.92 -22.18 -13.25
C GLN A 535 5.82 -20.66 -13.07
N GLY A 536 6.72 -19.87 -13.65
CA GLY A 536 6.78 -18.43 -13.39
C GLY A 536 7.91 -17.72 -14.12
N ARG A 537 7.74 -16.40 -14.31
CA ARG A 537 8.71 -15.56 -15.01
C ARG A 537 8.92 -14.24 -14.28
N GLY A 538 10.18 -13.85 -14.15
CA GLY A 538 10.59 -12.67 -13.38
C GLY A 538 11.55 -11.82 -14.19
N LEU A 539 11.53 -10.50 -13.95
CA LEU A 539 12.50 -9.55 -14.49
C LEU A 539 12.89 -8.55 -13.41
N LEU A 540 14.19 -8.36 -13.19
CA LEU A 540 14.74 -7.28 -12.37
C LEU A 540 15.77 -6.47 -13.19
N LEU A 541 15.72 -5.15 -13.07
CA LEU A 541 16.67 -4.25 -13.75
C LEU A 541 18.02 -4.22 -12.97
N PRO A 542 19.15 -3.86 -13.61
CA PRO A 542 20.47 -3.95 -12.97
C PRO A 542 20.58 -3.16 -11.66
N HIS A 543 19.99 -1.95 -11.63
CA HIS A 543 20.04 -1.05 -10.48
C HIS A 543 19.32 -1.61 -9.23
N VAL A 544 18.33 -2.49 -9.40
CA VAL A 544 17.51 -2.97 -8.27
C VAL A 544 18.37 -3.75 -7.26
N ALA A 545 19.34 -4.53 -7.73
CA ALA A 545 20.27 -5.23 -6.85
C ALA A 545 21.17 -4.25 -6.07
N THR A 546 21.72 -3.23 -6.74
CA THR A 546 22.59 -2.23 -6.11
C THR A 546 21.84 -1.32 -5.13
N GLU A 547 20.61 -0.92 -5.45
CA GLU A 547 19.75 -0.09 -4.59
C GLU A 547 19.35 -0.79 -3.29
N ASN A 548 19.20 -2.12 -3.33
CA ASN A 548 18.81 -2.92 -2.18
C ASN A 548 20.00 -3.61 -1.48
N GLY A 549 21.22 -3.40 -1.98
CA GLY A 549 22.45 -4.01 -1.44
C GLY A 549 22.51 -5.53 -1.58
N TRP A 550 21.93 -6.10 -2.64
CA TRP A 550 21.90 -7.54 -2.90
C TRP A 550 23.16 -8.04 -3.59
N ASP A 551 23.68 -9.18 -3.13
CA ASP A 551 24.66 -9.97 -3.87
C ASP A 551 23.99 -10.77 -5.01
N ALA A 552 24.79 -11.38 -5.89
CA ALA A 552 24.28 -12.13 -7.04
C ALA A 552 23.33 -13.28 -6.64
N ARG A 553 23.62 -13.96 -5.52
CA ARG A 553 22.79 -15.02 -4.92
C ARG A 553 21.42 -14.48 -4.47
N THR A 554 21.41 -13.38 -3.74
CA THR A 554 20.17 -12.72 -3.29
C THR A 554 19.39 -12.20 -4.48
N PHE A 555 20.07 -11.66 -5.49
CA PHE A 555 19.45 -11.13 -6.71
C PHE A 555 18.72 -12.22 -7.51
N LEU A 556 19.35 -13.38 -7.73
CA LEU A 556 18.71 -14.57 -8.31
C LEU A 556 17.54 -15.08 -7.45
N SER A 557 17.69 -15.07 -6.13
CA SER A 557 16.63 -15.50 -5.20
C SER A 557 15.42 -14.56 -5.16
N GLN A 558 15.64 -13.25 -5.28
CA GLN A 558 14.58 -12.24 -5.36
C GLN A 558 13.94 -12.21 -6.76
N LEU A 559 14.68 -12.58 -7.80
CA LEU A 559 14.14 -12.82 -9.14
C LEU A 559 13.15 -14.00 -9.13
N CYS A 560 13.48 -15.10 -8.45
CA CYS A 560 12.54 -16.19 -8.22
C CYS A 560 11.29 -15.73 -7.43
N ALA A 561 11.48 -14.97 -6.35
CA ALA A 561 10.35 -14.44 -5.57
C ALA A 561 9.44 -13.52 -6.41
N LYS A 562 10.03 -12.64 -7.25
CA LYS A 562 9.30 -11.76 -8.17
C LYS A 562 8.54 -12.52 -9.27
N ALA A 563 9.00 -13.72 -9.62
CA ALA A 563 8.33 -14.64 -10.53
C ALA A 563 7.25 -15.50 -9.85
N GLY A 564 7.02 -15.35 -8.54
CA GLY A 564 6.10 -16.17 -7.76
C GLY A 564 6.64 -17.55 -7.34
N LEU A 565 7.95 -17.79 -7.45
CA LEU A 565 8.59 -19.07 -7.14
C LEU A 565 9.28 -19.08 -5.77
N ARG A 566 9.62 -20.28 -5.26
CA ARG A 566 10.48 -20.41 -4.06
C ARG A 566 11.85 -19.78 -4.37
N LYS A 567 12.43 -19.10 -3.39
CA LYS A 567 13.70 -18.35 -3.52
C LYS A 567 14.90 -19.19 -4.02
N HIS A 568 14.86 -20.51 -3.86
CA HIS A 568 15.96 -21.42 -4.23
C HIS A 568 15.68 -22.25 -5.50
N VAL A 569 14.63 -21.94 -6.29
CA VAL A 569 14.34 -22.70 -7.53
C VAL A 569 15.51 -22.66 -8.52
N TRP A 570 16.20 -21.52 -8.65
CA TRP A 570 17.41 -21.39 -9.48
C TRP A 570 18.60 -22.25 -9.03
N LEU A 571 18.59 -22.76 -7.80
CA LEU A 571 19.59 -23.70 -7.27
C LEU A 571 19.20 -25.17 -7.48
N GLU A 572 17.89 -25.46 -7.47
CA GLU A 572 17.33 -26.79 -7.32
C GLU A 572 16.75 -27.40 -8.61
N ASP A 573 16.40 -26.56 -9.60
CA ASP A 573 15.57 -26.94 -10.76
C ASP A 573 16.23 -26.59 -12.10
N ASP A 574 16.59 -27.63 -12.87
CA ASP A 574 17.26 -27.56 -14.18
C ASP A 574 16.38 -26.98 -15.30
N GLN A 575 15.09 -26.77 -15.04
CA GLN A 575 14.16 -26.08 -15.94
C GLN A 575 14.25 -24.56 -15.80
N THR A 576 15.09 -24.05 -14.87
CA THR A 576 15.32 -22.62 -14.68
C THR A 576 16.29 -22.10 -15.74
N GLN A 577 15.83 -21.18 -16.58
CA GLN A 577 16.67 -20.47 -17.54
C GLN A 577 16.86 -19.03 -17.08
N ILE A 578 18.11 -18.60 -16.93
CA ILE A 578 18.46 -17.21 -16.61
C ILE A 578 19.04 -16.55 -17.87
N MET A 579 18.56 -15.34 -18.15
CA MET A 579 19.10 -14.45 -19.16
C MET A 579 19.55 -13.15 -18.50
N THR A 580 20.78 -12.75 -18.76
CA THR A 580 21.28 -11.42 -18.40
C THR A 580 20.94 -10.43 -19.50
N PHE A 581 20.79 -9.16 -19.14
CA PHE A 581 20.76 -8.02 -20.07
C PHE A 581 21.43 -6.82 -19.39
N GLN A 582 21.69 -5.74 -20.12
CA GLN A 582 22.17 -4.47 -19.57
C GLN A 582 21.16 -3.36 -19.87
N THR A 583 21.25 -2.22 -19.17
CA THR A 583 20.35 -1.09 -19.40
C THR A 583 21.06 0.24 -19.52
N THR A 584 20.74 0.99 -20.56
CA THR A 584 21.00 2.44 -20.62
C THR A 584 19.86 3.16 -19.93
N LEU A 585 20.14 3.92 -18.86
CA LEU A 585 19.17 4.75 -18.15
C LEU A 585 19.32 6.20 -18.61
N LEU A 586 18.22 6.81 -19.07
CA LEU A 586 18.13 8.22 -19.46
C LEU A 586 17.12 8.91 -18.53
N GLU A 587 17.42 10.11 -18.04
CA GLU A 587 16.59 10.82 -17.05
C GLU A 587 16.32 12.28 -17.49
N GLN A 588 15.09 12.76 -17.30
CA GLN A 588 14.71 14.15 -17.60
C GLN A 588 13.77 14.70 -16.54
N GLY A 589 14.24 15.70 -15.78
CA GLY A 589 13.43 16.42 -14.79
C GLY A 589 12.19 17.14 -15.38
N PRO A 590 11.27 17.65 -14.54
CA PRO A 590 10.06 18.30 -15.00
C PRO A 590 10.36 19.54 -15.86
N PRO A 591 9.50 19.87 -16.84
CA PRO A 591 9.75 20.95 -17.80
C PRO A 591 9.73 22.36 -17.17
N VAL A 592 9.17 22.50 -15.96
CA VAL A 592 9.17 23.72 -15.15
C VAL A 592 9.35 23.33 -13.69
N GLU A 593 10.18 24.05 -12.92
CA GLU A 593 10.22 23.87 -11.46
C GLU A 593 8.85 24.22 -10.84
N PRO A 594 8.27 23.37 -9.97
CA PRO A 594 6.97 23.63 -9.36
C PRO A 594 7.00 24.87 -8.46
N PHE A 595 5.92 25.66 -8.46
CA PHE A 595 5.81 26.78 -7.53
C PHE A 595 5.60 26.27 -6.09
N LEU A 596 6.66 26.18 -5.30
CA LEU A 596 6.55 25.78 -3.90
C LEU A 596 6.37 27.02 -3.00
N PRO A 597 5.22 27.22 -2.31
CA PRO A 597 4.97 28.41 -1.48
C PRO A 597 5.93 28.54 -0.31
N LYS A 598 6.42 27.42 0.22
CA LYS A 598 7.51 27.35 1.21
C LYS A 598 8.82 28.01 0.74
N HIS A 599 8.99 28.26 -0.56
CA HIS A 599 10.15 28.95 -1.13
C HIS A 599 9.88 30.45 -1.43
N VAL A 600 8.76 31.01 -0.94
CA VAL A 600 8.51 32.46 -0.88
C VAL A 600 8.97 32.95 0.49
N SER A 601 10.07 33.70 0.53
CA SER A 601 10.62 34.24 1.79
C SER A 601 9.71 35.30 2.42
N ALA A 602 9.85 35.54 3.72
CA ALA A 602 9.14 36.61 4.44
C ALA A 602 9.31 37.98 3.73
N ASN A 603 10.54 38.32 3.32
CA ASN A 603 10.83 39.54 2.56
C ASN A 603 10.04 39.64 1.23
N ALA A 604 9.73 38.51 0.59
CA ALA A 604 8.90 38.49 -0.62
C ALA A 604 7.39 38.66 -0.29
N PHE A 605 6.92 38.14 0.84
CA PHE A 605 5.58 38.47 1.36
C PHE A 605 5.45 39.97 1.72
N ASP A 606 6.45 40.55 2.38
CA ASP A 606 6.50 41.99 2.68
C ASP A 606 6.50 42.85 1.41
N ALA A 607 7.27 42.46 0.40
CA ALA A 607 7.28 43.14 -0.91
C ALA A 607 5.89 43.07 -1.58
N LEU A 608 5.21 41.92 -1.49
CA LEU A 608 3.85 41.74 -2.02
C LEU A 608 2.81 42.57 -1.24
N LEU A 609 2.92 42.63 0.10
CA LEU A 609 2.10 43.49 0.96
C LEU A 609 2.34 44.98 0.68
N SER A 610 3.58 45.39 0.41
CA SER A 610 3.97 46.76 0.04
C SER A 610 3.32 47.19 -1.28
N LEU A 611 3.39 46.34 -2.31
CA LEU A 611 2.64 46.51 -3.56
C LEU A 611 1.14 46.68 -3.26
N GLY A 612 0.55 45.80 -2.43
CA GLY A 612 -0.85 45.88 -2.06
C GLY A 612 -1.25 47.21 -1.40
N ARG A 613 -0.43 47.72 -0.48
CA ARG A 613 -0.65 49.01 0.19
C ARG A 613 -0.62 50.18 -0.80
N LYS A 614 0.31 50.20 -1.76
CA LYS A 614 0.36 51.20 -2.85
C LYS A 614 -0.88 51.17 -3.73
N VAL A 615 -1.28 49.98 -4.19
CA VAL A 615 -2.49 49.82 -5.02
C VAL A 615 -3.75 50.29 -4.26
N LEU A 616 -3.83 50.05 -2.94
CA LEU A 616 -4.92 50.55 -2.10
C LEU A 616 -4.87 52.07 -1.81
N SER A 617 -3.69 52.71 -1.86
CA SER A 617 -3.58 54.16 -1.74
C SER A 617 -3.80 54.91 -3.06
N GLY A 618 -3.96 54.20 -4.17
CA GLY A 618 -4.06 54.76 -5.53
C GLY A 618 -2.69 55.10 -6.14
N ASP A 619 -1.60 54.70 -5.51
CA ASP A 619 -0.24 54.81 -6.05
C ASP A 619 0.02 53.66 -7.03
N LEU A 620 0.10 54.00 -8.32
CA LEU A 620 0.40 53.08 -9.42
C LEU A 620 1.88 53.16 -9.85
N SER A 621 2.76 53.73 -9.02
CA SER A 621 4.20 53.74 -9.30
C SER A 621 4.76 52.31 -9.39
N PRO A 622 5.70 52.05 -10.32
CA PRO A 622 6.40 50.78 -10.38
C PRO A 622 6.97 50.41 -9.01
N THR A 623 6.83 49.13 -8.67
CA THR A 623 7.38 48.58 -7.43
C THR A 623 8.29 47.43 -7.83
N GLU A 624 9.54 47.52 -7.42
CA GLU A 624 10.54 46.49 -7.67
C GLU A 624 10.22 45.27 -6.80
N LEU A 625 10.17 44.09 -7.43
CA LEU A 625 9.69 42.86 -6.81
C LEU A 625 10.55 41.69 -7.29
N PRO A 626 10.87 40.70 -6.42
CA PRO A 626 11.59 39.50 -6.82
C PRO A 626 10.94 38.78 -8.01
N ASN A 627 11.75 38.23 -8.92
CA ASN A 627 11.29 37.50 -10.11
C ASN A 627 10.21 36.44 -9.79
N ARG A 628 10.34 35.75 -8.64
CA ARG A 628 9.37 34.74 -8.19
C ARG A 628 7.94 35.27 -8.04
N LEU A 629 7.77 36.56 -7.75
CA LEU A 629 6.47 37.23 -7.61
C LEU A 629 5.94 37.81 -8.93
N THR A 630 6.82 38.11 -9.88
CA THR A 630 6.49 38.81 -11.14
C THR A 630 6.41 37.89 -12.35
N GLN A 631 7.09 36.73 -12.34
CA GLN A 631 6.98 35.70 -13.36
C GLN A 631 5.60 35.03 -13.36
N ALA A 632 5.12 34.63 -14.53
CA ALA A 632 3.88 33.88 -14.68
C ALA A 632 4.13 32.39 -14.36
N TRP A 633 3.28 31.81 -13.53
CA TRP A 633 3.34 30.40 -13.16
C TRP A 633 2.27 29.59 -13.90
N PRO A 634 2.59 28.39 -14.43
CA PRO A 634 1.61 27.55 -15.11
C PRO A 634 0.54 27.02 -14.15
N ASP A 635 0.91 26.82 -12.89
CA ASP A 635 0.02 26.39 -11.81
C ASP A 635 -1.13 27.39 -11.58
N GLU A 636 -2.29 26.89 -11.14
CA GLU A 636 -3.38 27.76 -10.70
C GLU A 636 -3.05 28.37 -9.33
N LEU A 637 -2.65 29.65 -9.35
CA LEU A 637 -2.33 30.44 -8.17
C LEU A 637 -3.50 31.33 -7.75
N GLY A 638 -3.53 31.68 -6.46
CA GLY A 638 -4.47 32.65 -5.92
C GLY A 638 -3.88 33.53 -4.81
N VAL A 639 -4.49 34.69 -4.62
CA VAL A 639 -4.25 35.61 -3.52
C VAL A 639 -5.59 35.95 -2.87
N TYR A 640 -5.68 35.83 -1.55
CA TYR A 640 -6.82 36.28 -0.75
C TYR A 640 -6.35 37.22 0.36
N LEU A 641 -7.07 38.33 0.53
CA LEU A 641 -6.75 39.43 1.42
C LEU A 641 -7.88 39.67 2.41
N ILE A 642 -7.53 40.04 3.65
CA ILE A 642 -8.46 40.61 4.63
C ILE A 642 -7.92 41.98 5.05
N SER A 643 -8.76 43.01 5.04
CA SER A 643 -8.43 44.34 5.57
C SER A 643 -8.68 44.43 7.07
N ASN A 644 -8.08 45.43 7.72
CA ASN A 644 -8.39 45.80 9.11
C ASN A 644 -9.83 46.35 9.32
N THR A 645 -10.62 46.48 8.25
CA THR A 645 -12.07 46.77 8.30
C THR A 645 -12.91 45.50 8.08
N HIS A 646 -12.28 44.32 8.19
CA HIS A 646 -12.82 42.98 7.93
C HIS A 646 -13.50 42.84 6.56
N GLN A 647 -12.99 43.55 5.55
CA GLN A 647 -13.37 43.36 4.15
C GLN A 647 -12.37 42.42 3.49
N SER A 648 -12.85 41.53 2.60
CA SER A 648 -11.97 40.65 1.85
C SER A 648 -12.04 40.86 0.35
N ALA A 649 -10.94 40.50 -0.32
CA ALA A 649 -10.86 40.44 -1.78
C ALA A 649 -9.90 39.33 -2.21
N SER A 650 -10.10 38.80 -3.41
CA SER A 650 -9.20 37.81 -3.98
C SER A 650 -9.10 37.89 -5.49
N ALA A 651 -8.04 37.31 -6.02
CA ALA A 651 -7.83 37.06 -7.43
C ALA A 651 -7.13 35.71 -7.61
N LEU A 652 -7.45 35.01 -8.69
CA LEU A 652 -6.84 33.73 -9.04
C LEU A 652 -6.65 33.60 -10.54
N GLY A 653 -5.75 32.71 -10.94
CA GLY A 653 -5.60 32.29 -12.33
C GLY A 653 -4.29 31.55 -12.59
N ALA A 654 -4.37 30.55 -13.47
CA ALA A 654 -3.21 29.94 -14.11
C ALA A 654 -2.54 30.92 -15.10
N ASN A 655 -1.25 30.71 -15.36
CA ASN A 655 -0.40 31.59 -16.17
C ASN A 655 -0.39 33.05 -15.69
N GLN A 656 -0.49 33.27 -14.37
CA GLN A 656 -0.41 34.59 -13.73
C GLN A 656 0.75 34.66 -12.75
N SER A 657 1.14 35.89 -12.41
CA SER A 657 2.13 36.18 -11.37
C SER A 657 1.45 36.63 -10.08
N LEU A 658 2.05 36.34 -8.92
CA LEU A 658 1.50 36.74 -7.62
C LEU A 658 1.32 38.27 -7.52
N ALA A 659 2.25 39.05 -8.07
CA ALA A 659 2.15 40.50 -8.12
C ALA A 659 0.91 40.99 -8.90
N LYS A 660 0.57 40.31 -10.01
CA LYS A 660 -0.61 40.63 -10.81
C LYS A 660 -1.90 40.24 -10.08
N LEU A 661 -1.94 39.05 -9.46
CA LEU A 661 -3.07 38.61 -8.65
C LEU A 661 -3.29 39.53 -7.43
N MET A 662 -2.23 39.90 -6.72
CA MET A 662 -2.25 40.88 -5.63
C MET A 662 -2.83 42.23 -6.09
N THR A 663 -2.36 42.73 -7.24
CA THR A 663 -2.86 43.99 -7.83
C THR A 663 -4.36 43.90 -8.14
N MET A 664 -4.82 42.80 -8.74
CA MET A 664 -6.24 42.59 -9.05
C MET A 664 -7.10 42.51 -7.78
N ALA A 665 -6.64 41.81 -6.74
CA ALA A 665 -7.32 41.72 -5.45
C ALA A 665 -7.41 43.09 -4.76
N CYS A 666 -6.31 43.85 -4.70
CA CYS A 666 -6.29 45.20 -4.12
C CYS A 666 -7.14 46.21 -4.91
N GLN A 667 -7.15 46.16 -6.24
CA GLN A 667 -8.03 47.01 -7.07
C GLN A 667 -9.52 46.70 -6.86
N SER A 668 -9.87 45.44 -6.57
CA SER A 668 -11.23 45.05 -6.18
C SER A 668 -11.59 45.63 -4.80
N LEU A 669 -10.69 45.50 -3.82
CA LEU A 669 -10.85 46.02 -2.47
C LEU A 669 -10.91 47.56 -2.41
N ALA A 670 -10.15 48.26 -3.25
CA ALA A 670 -10.19 49.73 -3.35
C ALA A 670 -11.53 50.28 -3.87
N LYS A 671 -12.28 49.47 -4.64
CA LYS A 671 -13.64 49.79 -5.11
C LYS A 671 -14.72 49.49 -4.07
N SER A 672 -14.35 48.98 -2.88
CA SER A 672 -15.30 48.76 -1.81
C SER A 672 -15.91 50.10 -1.36
N LYS A 673 -17.16 50.03 -0.93
CA LYS A 673 -17.97 51.20 -0.59
C LYS A 673 -17.60 51.77 0.82
N THR A 674 -16.55 51.24 1.46
CA THR A 674 -15.84 51.75 2.67
C THR A 674 -14.38 51.29 2.60
N PRO A 675 -13.52 51.93 1.77
CA PRO A 675 -12.22 51.41 1.42
C PRO A 675 -11.22 51.48 2.59
N SER A 676 -10.46 50.40 2.81
CA SER A 676 -9.32 50.38 3.74
C SER A 676 -7.99 50.47 2.97
N ARG A 677 -7.00 51.08 3.62
CA ARG A 677 -5.60 51.17 3.16
C ARG A 677 -4.67 50.13 3.82
N TYR A 678 -5.20 49.28 4.69
CA TYR A 678 -4.43 48.32 5.48
C TYR A 678 -4.92 46.89 5.30
N ILE A 679 -3.98 46.00 5.01
CA ILE A 679 -4.18 44.55 4.90
C ILE A 679 -3.81 43.95 6.26
N GLU A 680 -4.76 43.26 6.90
CA GLU A 680 -4.60 42.53 8.16
C GLU A 680 -3.99 41.14 7.92
N ARG A 681 -4.47 40.43 6.88
CA ARG A 681 -3.98 39.09 6.52
C ARG A 681 -3.85 38.93 5.02
N LEU A 682 -2.81 38.21 4.62
CA LEU A 682 -2.56 37.77 3.25
C LEU A 682 -2.48 36.24 3.27
N VAL A 683 -3.29 35.61 2.41
CA VAL A 683 -3.24 34.18 2.15
C VAL A 683 -2.82 34.00 0.70
N VAL A 684 -1.72 33.27 0.49
CA VAL A 684 -1.34 32.78 -0.83
C VAL A 684 -1.88 31.37 -0.99
N LEU A 685 -2.47 31.12 -2.15
CA LEU A 685 -3.19 29.91 -2.49
C LEU A 685 -2.44 29.22 -3.62
N TYR A 686 -2.14 27.94 -3.44
CA TYR A 686 -1.39 27.14 -4.39
C TYR A 686 -2.17 25.88 -4.82
N ASN A 687 -1.82 25.37 -6.01
CA ASN A 687 -2.28 24.09 -6.53
C ASN A 687 -3.82 24.01 -6.64
N GLY A 688 -4.42 25.01 -7.29
CA GLY A 688 -5.87 25.11 -7.45
C GLY A 688 -6.49 23.91 -8.17
N VAL A 689 -7.25 23.09 -7.44
CA VAL A 689 -8.07 22.01 -7.99
C VAL A 689 -9.49 22.54 -8.20
N ARG A 690 -9.87 22.77 -9.46
CA ARG A 690 -11.24 23.13 -9.84
C ARG A 690 -12.17 21.92 -9.66
N LEU A 691 -13.28 22.14 -8.97
CA LEU A 691 -14.31 21.14 -8.69
C LEU A 691 -15.66 21.58 -9.29
N SER A 692 -16.33 20.68 -9.98
CA SER A 692 -17.75 20.83 -10.29
C SER A 692 -18.62 20.30 -9.14
N ALA A 693 -19.91 20.65 -9.14
CA ALA A 693 -20.87 20.14 -8.16
C ALA A 693 -21.02 18.59 -8.18
N ALA A 694 -20.57 17.91 -9.25
CA ALA A 694 -20.59 16.46 -9.36
C ALA A 694 -19.33 15.77 -8.80
N ASP A 695 -18.24 16.51 -8.59
CA ASP A 695 -16.96 15.97 -8.10
C ASP A 695 -16.90 15.88 -6.57
N TYR A 696 -17.78 16.62 -5.89
CA TYR A 696 -17.80 16.76 -4.43
C TYR A 696 -17.96 15.44 -3.64
N PRO A 697 -18.73 14.42 -4.10
CA PRO A 697 -18.80 13.12 -3.42
C PRO A 697 -17.56 12.24 -3.62
N ASN A 698 -16.68 12.59 -4.56
CA ASN A 698 -15.72 11.67 -5.17
C ASN A 698 -14.24 11.98 -4.88
N ARG A 699 -13.93 13.00 -4.06
CA ARG A 699 -12.54 13.32 -3.65
C ARG A 699 -12.44 13.52 -2.14
N HIS A 700 -11.49 12.80 -1.52
CA HIS A 700 -11.06 13.07 -0.15
C HIS A 700 -10.21 14.34 -0.12
N VAL A 701 -10.85 15.49 0.06
CA VAL A 701 -10.16 16.77 0.30
C VAL A 701 -9.92 16.91 1.80
N ASN A 702 -8.66 16.94 2.22
CA ASN A 702 -8.30 17.20 3.61
C ASN A 702 -8.44 18.70 3.91
N LEU A 703 -9.62 19.10 4.39
CA LEU A 703 -9.98 20.50 4.67
C LEU A 703 -9.15 21.14 5.80
N SER A 704 -8.38 20.38 6.59
CA SER A 704 -7.55 20.94 7.67
C SER A 704 -6.39 21.81 7.16
N TYR A 705 -5.94 21.59 5.93
CA TYR A 705 -4.84 22.32 5.28
C TYR A 705 -5.27 23.01 3.96
N ASN A 706 -6.52 22.82 3.55
CA ASN A 706 -7.03 23.24 2.24
C ASN A 706 -8.17 24.25 2.36
N GLY A 707 -8.11 25.31 1.56
CA GLY A 707 -9.12 26.36 1.48
C GLY A 707 -10.01 26.15 0.28
N VAL A 708 -11.29 26.47 0.42
CA VAL A 708 -12.25 26.41 -0.69
C VAL A 708 -12.62 27.82 -1.11
N LEU A 709 -12.27 28.19 -2.33
CA LEU A 709 -12.74 29.41 -2.99
C LEU A 709 -14.02 29.12 -3.79
N ALA A 710 -15.06 29.92 -3.61
CA ALA A 710 -16.31 29.86 -4.38
C ALA A 710 -16.49 31.09 -5.28
N GLU A 711 -16.78 30.87 -6.57
CA GLU A 711 -17.01 31.95 -7.54
C GLU A 711 -18.44 32.49 -7.46
N SER A 712 -18.59 33.81 -7.38
CA SER A 712 -19.87 34.52 -7.44
C SER A 712 -19.80 35.70 -8.41
N PRO A 713 -20.94 36.27 -8.87
CA PRO A 713 -20.95 37.44 -9.76
C PRO A 713 -20.25 38.69 -9.20
N GLY A 714 -19.95 38.73 -7.89
CA GLY A 714 -19.18 39.80 -7.24
C GLY A 714 -17.71 39.48 -6.98
N GLY A 715 -17.21 38.31 -7.41
CA GLY A 715 -15.86 37.81 -7.14
C GLY A 715 -15.83 36.51 -6.35
N TRP A 716 -14.62 36.09 -5.97
CA TRP A 716 -14.36 34.85 -5.24
C TRP A 716 -14.37 35.05 -3.73
N SER A 717 -14.87 34.07 -2.97
CA SER A 717 -14.93 34.08 -1.50
C SER A 717 -14.24 32.85 -0.90
N LEU A 718 -13.38 33.06 0.12
CA LEU A 718 -12.62 31.99 0.78
C LEU A 718 -13.35 31.45 2.01
N SER A 719 -13.53 30.14 2.02
CA SER A 719 -13.97 29.35 3.16
C SER A 719 -12.75 28.77 3.87
N LEU A 720 -12.54 29.17 5.13
CA LEU A 720 -11.45 28.69 6.00
C LEU A 720 -12.04 27.91 7.18
N PRO A 721 -11.44 26.80 7.63
CA PRO A 721 -11.81 26.14 8.88
C PRO A 721 -11.54 27.08 10.06
N SER A 722 -12.55 27.38 10.88
CA SER A 722 -12.41 28.24 12.05
C SER A 722 -12.13 27.43 13.31
N SER A 723 -10.96 27.65 13.91
CA SER A 723 -10.56 27.03 15.17
C SER A 723 -11.19 27.75 16.38
N ASN A 724 -12.49 27.54 16.61
CA ASN A 724 -13.17 27.52 17.93
C ASN A 724 -14.70 27.62 17.82
N GLN A 725 -15.38 26.50 17.56
CA GLN A 725 -16.57 26.03 18.30
C GLN A 725 -17.08 24.72 17.70
N ARG A 726 -17.77 23.90 18.52
CA ARG A 726 -18.45 22.70 18.01
C ARG A 726 -19.57 23.14 17.05
N THR A 727 -19.51 22.68 15.79
CA THR A 727 -20.48 22.90 14.69
C THR A 727 -20.45 24.25 13.95
N ASP A 728 -19.36 24.55 13.23
CA ASP A 728 -19.38 25.40 12.03
C ASP A 728 -18.81 24.59 10.85
N ARG A 729 -19.53 24.23 9.78
CA ARG A 729 -20.55 24.98 9.01
C ARG A 729 -19.99 26.18 8.22
N VAL A 730 -18.80 26.00 7.63
CA VAL A 730 -18.25 26.84 6.54
C VAL A 730 -18.61 26.33 5.13
N GLY A 731 -19.62 25.45 4.97
CA GLY A 731 -20.94 26.01 5.22
C GLY A 731 -22.01 25.21 5.99
N GLN A 732 -22.11 23.88 5.88
CA GLN A 732 -23.46 23.22 5.85
C GLN A 732 -24.36 23.85 4.76
N ALA A 733 -23.69 24.38 3.74
CA ALA A 733 -24.04 25.65 3.10
C ALA A 733 -22.95 25.98 2.06
N MET A 734 -23.11 27.00 1.23
CA MET A 734 -23.66 28.33 1.56
C MET A 734 -25.06 28.58 0.96
N ARG A 735 -26.15 28.85 1.70
CA ARG A 735 -26.78 27.94 2.67
C ARG A 735 -28.03 27.34 2.01
N ASP A 736 -27.92 26.08 1.57
CA ASP A 736 -28.83 25.41 0.62
C ASP A 736 -29.16 26.27 -0.62
N CYS A 737 -28.18 27.04 -1.10
CA CYS A 737 -28.42 28.12 -2.06
C CYS A 737 -27.26 28.32 -3.05
N ASN A 738 -27.53 29.19 -4.01
CA ASN A 738 -26.58 30.25 -4.36
C ASN A 738 -26.26 31.11 -3.13
N ILE A 739 -25.36 30.61 -2.28
CA ILE A 739 -24.33 31.32 -1.52
C ILE A 739 -24.60 32.81 -1.24
N ASN A 740 -24.90 33.15 0.02
CA ASN A 740 -24.09 34.19 0.67
C ASN A 740 -24.15 34.24 2.21
N ILE A 741 -23.08 34.78 2.79
CA ILE A 741 -22.83 34.93 4.23
C ILE A 741 -22.85 36.43 4.58
N LYS A 742 -23.45 36.82 5.71
CA LYS A 742 -23.69 38.23 6.05
C LYS A 742 -22.56 38.87 6.87
N SER A 743 -21.55 39.36 6.15
CA SER A 743 -21.09 40.76 6.31
C SER A 743 -20.15 41.19 5.19
N TRP A 744 -20.28 42.36 4.54
CA TRP A 744 -21.47 43.15 4.16
C TRP A 744 -21.08 43.91 2.87
N ARG A 745 -21.71 43.61 1.72
CA ARG A 745 -22.37 44.60 0.83
C ARG A 745 -22.88 43.94 -0.45
N VAL A 746 -24.19 44.05 -0.67
CA VAL A 746 -24.91 43.50 -1.82
C VAL A 746 -24.72 44.40 -3.05
N ALA A 747 -24.39 43.78 -4.18
CA ALA A 747 -24.72 44.27 -5.51
C ALA A 747 -25.68 43.26 -6.14
N GLN A 748 -26.92 43.68 -6.42
CA GLN A 748 -27.90 42.85 -7.12
C GLN A 748 -27.56 42.82 -8.61
N ASN A 749 -27.47 41.64 -9.24
CA ASN A 749 -28.28 41.39 -10.42
C ASN A 749 -28.43 39.91 -10.80
N GLN A 750 -29.36 39.65 -11.71
CA GLN A 750 -29.88 38.36 -12.14
C GLN A 750 -29.01 37.69 -13.23
N GLY A 751 -28.88 36.37 -13.20
CA GLY A 751 -28.23 35.59 -14.26
C GLY A 751 -27.95 34.14 -13.85
N HIS A 752 -28.43 33.16 -14.62
CA HIS A 752 -28.30 31.74 -14.31
C HIS A 752 -26.89 31.20 -14.67
N ALA A 753 -26.03 31.05 -13.66
CA ALA A 753 -24.79 30.27 -13.77
C ALA A 753 -24.61 29.40 -12.51
N LYS A 754 -24.10 28.17 -12.68
CA LYS A 754 -23.76 27.28 -11.55
C LYS A 754 -22.47 27.75 -10.89
N PRO A 755 -22.35 27.76 -9.54
CA PRO A 755 -21.11 28.15 -8.86
C PRO A 755 -19.97 27.19 -9.20
N ARG A 756 -18.78 27.74 -9.43
CA ARG A 756 -17.52 26.99 -9.52
C ARG A 756 -16.79 27.06 -8.18
N LEU A 757 -16.24 25.93 -7.76
CA LEU A 757 -15.44 25.80 -6.54
C LEU A 757 -14.00 25.45 -6.93
N THR A 758 -13.03 26.02 -6.22
CA THR A 758 -11.61 25.68 -6.41
C THR A 758 -10.98 25.48 -5.04
N CYS A 759 -10.30 24.35 -4.87
CA CYS A 759 -9.62 23.97 -3.64
C CYS A 759 -8.12 24.24 -3.76
N PHE A 760 -7.48 24.79 -2.72
CA PHE A 760 -6.06 25.17 -2.72
C PHE A 760 -5.40 24.80 -1.39
N ASP A 761 -4.10 24.48 -1.44
CA ASP A 761 -3.24 24.44 -0.25
C ASP A 761 -3.13 25.86 0.34
N LEU A 762 -3.31 25.99 1.66
CA LEU A 762 -3.36 27.27 2.36
C LEU A 762 -2.02 27.68 2.98
N PHE A 763 -1.52 28.86 2.60
CA PHE A 763 -0.39 29.50 3.27
C PHE A 763 -0.83 30.85 3.83
N VAL A 764 -1.05 30.89 5.15
CA VAL A 764 -1.55 32.06 5.88
C VAL A 764 -0.38 32.84 6.45
N HIS A 765 -0.28 34.13 6.10
CA HIS A 765 0.67 35.06 6.70
C HIS A 765 -0.09 36.17 7.42
N ASP A 766 0.10 36.26 8.75
CA ASP A 766 -0.47 37.32 9.58
C ASP A 766 0.46 38.54 9.57
N ALA A 767 -0.02 39.66 9.04
CA ALA A 767 0.78 40.88 8.90
C ALA A 767 1.09 41.57 10.25
N ASN A 768 0.56 41.05 11.37
CA ASN A 768 0.86 41.50 12.73
C ASN A 768 1.77 40.54 13.51
N GLN A 769 2.10 39.35 12.99
CA GLN A 769 3.08 38.47 13.62
C GLN A 769 4.49 39.06 13.47
N LYS A 770 5.12 39.41 14.60
CA LYS A 770 6.56 39.71 14.62
C LYS A 770 7.34 38.44 14.27
N PRO A 771 8.41 38.52 13.45
CA PRO A 771 9.21 37.35 13.10
C PRO A 771 9.93 36.80 14.34
N GLY A 772 9.62 35.56 14.72
CA GLY A 772 10.26 34.86 15.85
C GLY A 772 9.32 34.03 16.72
N ALA A 773 8.59 33.07 16.13
CA ALA A 773 7.83 32.05 16.87
C ALA A 773 8.35 30.65 16.51
N ILE A 774 8.70 29.91 17.57
CA ILE A 774 9.47 28.66 17.63
C ILE A 774 8.85 27.51 16.82
N ASP A 775 9.68 26.70 16.15
CA ASP A 775 9.31 25.46 15.46
C ASP A 775 9.28 24.30 16.48
N GLU A 776 8.10 23.90 16.95
CA GLU A 776 7.92 22.87 17.99
C GLU A 776 7.30 21.58 17.44
N ARG A 777 7.85 20.42 17.82
CA ARG A 777 7.30 19.10 17.50
C ARG A 777 6.32 18.65 18.60
N PRO A 778 5.06 18.29 18.29
CA PRO A 778 4.18 17.64 19.24
C PRO A 778 4.60 16.18 19.53
N PRO A 779 4.14 15.55 20.63
CA PRO A 779 4.32 14.11 20.85
C PRO A 779 3.41 13.32 19.90
N ALA A 780 3.95 12.27 19.27
CA ALA A 780 3.26 11.45 18.26
C ALA A 780 2.98 10.01 18.71
N LYS A 781 3.59 9.56 19.81
CA LYS A 781 3.54 8.17 20.33
C LYS A 781 3.13 8.06 21.80
N ALA A 782 2.95 9.18 22.49
CA ALA A 782 2.32 9.25 23.79
C ALA A 782 0.94 8.57 23.78
N GLY A 783 0.69 7.69 24.74
CA GLY A 783 -0.52 6.87 24.82
C GLY A 783 -0.55 5.66 23.88
N GLN A 784 0.53 5.40 23.13
CA GLN A 784 0.66 4.23 22.25
C GLN A 784 1.89 3.38 22.60
N PHE A 785 3.08 3.99 22.60
CA PHE A 785 4.35 3.30 22.92
C PHE A 785 4.76 3.47 24.39
N TYR A 786 4.30 4.54 25.02
CA TYR A 786 4.53 4.86 26.44
C TYR A 786 3.30 5.64 26.98
N PRO A 787 3.15 5.82 28.30
CA PRO A 787 1.94 6.42 28.86
C PRO A 787 1.63 7.83 28.34
N GLY A 788 0.34 8.16 28.27
CA GLY A 788 -0.14 9.42 27.67
C GLY A 788 0.00 10.66 28.56
N ASN A 789 0.26 10.49 29.86
CA ASN A 789 0.36 11.61 30.82
C ASN A 789 1.61 11.56 31.70
N ALA A 790 1.99 12.74 32.20
CA ALA A 790 3.21 12.96 32.99
C ALA A 790 3.31 12.08 34.24
N ASN A 791 2.20 11.85 34.93
CA ASN A 791 2.18 11.15 36.21
C ASN A 791 2.40 9.65 36.04
N GLU A 792 1.76 9.04 35.03
CA GLU A 792 2.01 7.64 34.67
C GLU A 792 3.44 7.43 34.18
N ILE A 793 3.96 8.33 33.32
CA ILE A 793 5.37 8.31 32.89
C ILE A 793 6.31 8.30 34.10
N ALA A 794 6.14 9.27 35.02
CA ALA A 794 7.01 9.39 36.19
C ALA A 794 6.88 8.20 37.15
N SER A 795 5.66 7.68 37.35
CA SER A 795 5.41 6.52 38.19
C SER A 795 6.03 5.24 37.61
N GLN A 796 5.86 5.00 36.31
CA GLN A 796 6.35 3.79 35.65
C GLN A 796 7.88 3.78 35.56
N ILE A 797 8.52 4.90 35.17
CA ILE A 797 9.99 4.99 35.20
C ILE A 797 10.50 4.72 36.61
N LYS A 798 9.91 5.37 37.63
CA LYS A 798 10.33 5.18 39.02
C LYS A 798 10.19 3.72 39.47
N GLU A 799 9.06 3.06 39.20
CA GLU A 799 8.83 1.67 39.58
C GLU A 799 9.88 0.73 38.97
N VAL A 800 10.20 0.91 37.69
CA VAL A 800 11.21 0.09 37.00
C VAL A 800 12.62 0.39 37.53
N MET A 801 12.98 1.66 37.74
CA MET A 801 14.29 2.05 38.27
C MET A 801 14.48 1.58 39.73
N ASP A 802 13.45 1.69 40.58
CA ASP A 802 13.45 1.16 41.95
C ASP A 802 13.62 -0.38 41.94
N ARG A 803 13.06 -1.08 40.94
CA ARG A 803 13.21 -2.54 40.74
C ARG A 803 14.61 -2.94 40.26
N VAL A 804 15.23 -2.15 39.38
CA VAL A 804 16.62 -2.38 38.90
C VAL A 804 17.64 -2.09 40.01
N GLY A 805 17.39 -1.08 40.84
CA GLY A 805 18.27 -0.67 41.92
C GLY A 805 19.48 0.16 41.45
N GLY A 806 20.24 0.67 42.42
CA GLY A 806 21.44 1.47 42.15
C GLY A 806 22.64 0.62 41.73
N SER A 807 23.33 1.03 40.67
CA SER A 807 24.61 0.46 40.23
C SER A 807 25.73 1.51 40.33
N GLU A 808 26.99 1.07 40.30
CA GLU A 808 28.10 1.99 40.02
C GLU A 808 27.98 2.47 38.57
N THR A 809 28.00 3.78 38.35
CA THR A 809 27.92 4.36 37.00
C THR A 809 29.30 4.50 36.36
N CYS A 810 29.34 4.39 35.04
CA CYS A 810 30.52 4.68 34.22
C CYS A 810 30.25 5.81 33.23
N GLU A 811 31.31 6.50 32.83
CA GLU A 811 31.29 7.41 31.67
C GLU A 811 31.17 6.58 30.39
N ALA A 812 30.06 6.72 29.67
CA ALA A 812 29.80 6.04 28.40
C ALA A 812 29.83 7.05 27.24
N ARG A 813 30.48 6.68 26.13
CA ARG A 813 30.50 7.50 24.91
C ARG A 813 29.32 7.19 24.01
N ALA A 814 28.83 5.95 24.04
CA ALA A 814 27.54 5.59 23.47
C ALA A 814 26.80 4.53 24.28
N VAL A 815 25.49 4.45 24.06
CA VAL A 815 24.64 3.32 24.49
C VAL A 815 23.73 2.86 23.36
N MET A 816 23.35 1.59 23.38
CA MET A 816 22.27 1.04 22.56
C MET A 816 21.04 0.77 23.43
N LEU A 817 19.88 1.26 22.99
CA LEU A 817 18.60 1.13 23.70
C LEU A 817 17.47 0.71 22.72
N PRO A 818 16.57 -0.20 23.13
CA PRO A 818 15.40 -0.58 22.33
C PRO A 818 14.33 0.51 22.29
N HIS A 819 13.55 0.56 21.21
CA HIS A 819 12.51 1.58 20.95
C HIS A 819 11.10 1.02 20.73
N ALA A 820 10.89 -0.28 20.99
CA ALA A 820 9.56 -0.86 21.16
C ALA A 820 8.72 -0.16 22.24
N GLY A 821 7.43 -0.52 22.31
CA GLY A 821 6.55 -0.05 23.38
C GLY A 821 7.09 -0.47 24.76
N TRP A 822 7.04 0.44 25.74
CA TRP A 822 7.65 0.27 27.06
C TRP A 822 7.23 -1.01 27.78
N VAL A 823 6.00 -1.48 27.55
CA VAL A 823 5.49 -2.73 28.16
C VAL A 823 6.37 -3.94 27.83
N TYR A 824 7.12 -3.91 26.72
CA TYR A 824 8.04 -4.97 26.28
C TYR A 824 9.51 -4.74 26.68
N CYS A 825 10.00 -3.51 26.60
CA CYS A 825 11.44 -3.23 26.61
C CYS A 825 11.95 -2.32 27.75
N GLN A 826 11.07 -1.81 28.63
CA GLN A 826 11.43 -0.89 29.72
C GLN A 826 12.56 -1.39 30.63
N ASP A 827 12.57 -2.68 30.98
CA ASP A 827 13.56 -3.24 31.89
C ASP A 827 14.96 -3.25 31.27
N VAL A 828 15.07 -3.48 29.96
CA VAL A 828 16.34 -3.41 29.21
C VAL A 828 16.87 -1.96 29.15
N ILE A 829 15.97 -0.98 28.94
CA ILE A 829 16.32 0.45 28.96
C ILE A 829 16.83 0.85 30.35
N ALA A 830 16.07 0.52 31.41
CA ALA A 830 16.40 0.88 32.78
C ALA A 830 17.71 0.24 33.28
N GLN A 831 17.91 -1.06 33.03
CA GLN A 831 19.16 -1.77 33.39
C GLN A 831 20.40 -1.16 32.72
N THR A 832 20.26 -0.63 31.50
CA THR A 832 21.35 0.00 30.76
C THR A 832 21.62 1.42 31.27
N LEU A 833 20.56 2.22 31.43
CA LEU A 833 20.67 3.60 31.89
C LEU A 833 21.07 3.75 33.37
N ALA A 834 20.77 2.75 34.21
CA ALA A 834 21.20 2.72 35.61
C ALA A 834 22.72 2.57 35.81
N LYS A 835 23.46 2.24 34.74
CA LYS A 835 24.93 2.07 34.75
C LYS A 835 25.70 3.24 34.13
N ILE A 836 25.04 4.30 33.68
CA ILE A 836 25.71 5.45 33.04
C ILE A 836 25.29 6.80 33.62
N ASN A 837 26.19 7.78 33.49
CA ASN A 837 25.83 9.19 33.65
C ASN A 837 25.34 9.72 32.30
N VAL A 838 24.13 10.27 32.22
CA VAL A 838 23.60 10.89 30.98
C VAL A 838 24.00 12.37 30.96
N PRO A 839 24.86 12.82 30.02
CA PRO A 839 25.29 14.21 29.95
C PRO A 839 24.24 15.12 29.30
N ASN A 840 24.47 16.43 29.33
CA ASN A 840 23.51 17.41 28.81
C ASN A 840 23.33 17.36 27.28
N ARG A 841 24.28 16.82 26.52
CA ARG A 841 24.18 16.69 25.05
C ARG A 841 24.01 15.23 24.66
N VAL A 842 22.91 14.90 24.00
CA VAL A 842 22.60 13.53 23.57
C VAL A 842 22.28 13.48 22.07
N ILE A 843 23.13 12.83 21.28
CA ILE A 843 22.86 12.57 19.86
C ILE A 843 22.08 11.27 19.77
N ILE A 844 20.82 11.29 19.35
CA ILE A 844 19.97 10.10 19.26
C ILE A 844 19.81 9.71 17.80
N ILE A 845 20.26 8.51 17.46
CA ILE A 845 20.28 8.00 16.09
C ILE A 845 19.38 6.77 16.01
N GLY A 846 18.31 6.86 15.22
CA GLY A 846 17.39 5.76 14.97
C GLY A 846 17.23 5.39 13.50
N PRO A 847 16.76 4.17 13.19
CA PRO A 847 16.25 3.84 11.87
C PRO A 847 14.98 4.65 11.57
N LYS A 848 14.80 4.97 10.29
CA LYS A 848 13.61 5.64 9.77
C LYS A 848 12.58 4.62 9.28
N HIS A 849 11.47 4.50 10.01
CA HIS A 849 10.35 3.61 9.70
C HIS A 849 9.26 4.30 8.87
N THR A 850 9.17 5.62 8.98
CA THR A 850 8.16 6.44 8.31
C THR A 850 8.54 6.78 6.85
N PRO A 851 7.57 6.80 5.90
CA PRO A 851 7.84 7.13 4.50
C PRO A 851 7.87 8.64 4.21
N HIS A 852 7.71 9.49 5.23
CA HIS A 852 7.60 10.95 5.08
C HIS A 852 8.94 11.64 5.33
N GLY A 853 9.23 12.72 4.59
CA GLY A 853 10.47 13.47 4.71
C GLY A 853 11.74 12.72 4.27
N ALA A 854 12.87 13.42 4.32
CA ALA A 854 14.17 12.99 3.83
C ALA A 854 14.62 11.64 4.43
N HIS A 855 15.25 10.79 3.60
CA HIS A 855 15.77 9.48 4.03
C HIS A 855 16.91 9.58 5.05
N TRP A 856 17.65 10.69 5.06
CA TRP A 856 18.72 10.98 6.00
C TRP A 856 18.47 12.36 6.58
N SER A 857 17.99 12.41 7.82
CA SER A 857 17.52 13.67 8.40
C SER A 857 17.98 13.89 9.83
N VAL A 858 18.19 15.17 10.13
CA VAL A 858 18.26 15.73 11.47
C VAL A 858 17.11 16.74 11.61
N SER A 859 16.49 16.82 12.77
CA SER A 859 15.28 17.63 12.93
C SER A 859 15.57 19.14 12.91
N ASN A 860 14.69 19.90 12.25
CA ASN A 860 14.71 21.37 12.26
C ASN A 860 13.95 22.00 13.44
N HIS A 861 13.16 21.20 14.19
CA HIS A 861 12.45 21.69 15.36
C HIS A 861 13.42 22.19 16.43
N GLN A 862 13.07 23.28 17.12
CA GLN A 862 13.82 23.81 18.26
C GLN A 862 13.47 23.09 19.57
N THR A 863 12.25 22.55 19.65
CA THR A 863 11.70 21.93 20.86
C THR A 863 10.89 20.68 20.48
N TRP A 864 11.04 19.60 21.24
CA TRP A 864 10.15 18.43 21.22
C TRP A 864 9.26 18.47 22.45
N GLN A 865 7.95 18.64 22.26
CA GLN A 865 6.95 18.60 23.32
C GLN A 865 6.73 17.14 23.75
N MET A 866 6.82 16.86 25.05
CA MET A 866 6.48 15.57 25.64
C MET A 866 5.48 15.75 26.78
N PRO A 867 4.65 14.74 27.12
CA PRO A 867 3.77 14.83 28.29
C PRO A 867 4.52 15.06 29.60
N SER A 868 5.78 14.61 29.71
CA SER A 868 6.67 14.81 30.87
C SER A 868 7.40 16.16 30.88
N GLY A 869 7.31 16.97 29.82
CA GLY A 869 8.01 18.26 29.68
C GLY A 869 8.69 18.43 28.32
N ASN A 870 8.97 19.67 27.93
CA ASN A 870 9.60 19.98 26.65
C ASN A 870 11.10 19.65 26.66
N VAL A 871 11.59 19.00 25.61
CA VAL A 871 13.02 18.69 25.39
C VAL A 871 13.57 19.62 24.32
N LEU A 872 14.71 20.27 24.56
CA LEU A 872 15.31 21.20 23.60
C LEU A 872 16.18 20.47 22.58
N VAL A 873 16.23 20.98 21.34
CA VAL A 873 17.16 20.52 20.32
C VAL A 873 18.45 21.34 20.36
N ASP A 874 19.60 20.68 20.35
CA ASP A 874 20.90 21.34 20.29
C ASP A 874 21.18 21.84 18.87
N THR A 875 20.71 23.05 18.59
CA THR A 875 20.83 23.68 17.26
C THR A 875 22.27 23.99 16.85
N GLU A 876 23.23 24.09 17.78
CA GLU A 876 24.65 24.25 17.47
C GLU A 876 25.19 22.93 16.91
N ALA A 877 24.95 21.82 17.60
CA ALA A 877 25.36 20.50 17.16
C ALA A 877 24.70 20.07 15.85
N VAL A 878 23.41 20.37 15.66
CA VAL A 878 22.69 20.18 14.38
C VAL A 878 23.41 20.92 13.24
N LYS A 879 23.80 22.19 13.46
CA LYS A 879 24.49 22.99 12.46
C LYS A 879 25.85 22.40 12.10
N VAL A 880 26.66 22.03 13.09
CA VAL A 880 27.99 21.42 12.88
C VAL A 880 27.87 20.12 12.06
N LEU A 881 26.86 19.30 12.30
CA LEU A 881 26.62 18.07 11.52
C LEU A 881 26.24 18.36 10.06
N LEU A 882 25.42 19.38 9.81
CA LEU A 882 25.02 19.79 8.45
C LEU A 882 26.21 20.35 7.66
N ASP A 883 27.08 21.13 8.33
CA ASP A 883 28.31 21.67 7.72
C ASP A 883 29.32 20.54 7.41
N LEU A 884 29.43 19.52 8.27
CA LEU A 884 30.30 18.34 8.06
C LEU A 884 29.73 17.30 7.08
N MET A 885 28.41 17.22 6.92
CA MET A 885 27.73 16.23 6.08
C MET A 885 26.63 16.86 5.21
N PRO A 886 26.97 17.48 4.06
CA PRO A 886 25.99 18.14 3.16
C PRO A 886 24.89 17.22 2.58
N SER A 887 25.07 15.91 2.66
CA SER A 887 24.07 14.90 2.30
C SER A 887 22.95 14.75 3.35
N LEU A 888 23.22 15.10 4.62
CA LEU A 888 22.22 15.16 5.69
C LEU A 888 21.25 16.32 5.45
N LYS A 889 19.93 16.10 5.63
CA LYS A 889 18.91 17.14 5.47
C LYS A 889 18.30 17.57 6.80
N CYS A 890 18.26 18.88 7.03
CA CYS A 890 17.51 19.45 8.14
C CYS A 890 16.03 19.52 7.76
N GLU A 891 15.17 18.67 8.33
CA GLU A 891 13.74 18.66 7.99
C GLU A 891 12.86 18.20 9.16
N SER A 892 11.75 18.90 9.41
CA SER A 892 10.79 18.55 10.46
C SER A 892 9.97 17.30 10.11
N LEU A 893 9.52 17.19 8.85
CA LEU A 893 8.61 16.14 8.36
C LEU A 893 9.14 14.71 8.53
N ALA A 894 10.46 14.51 8.45
CA ALA A 894 11.09 13.20 8.67
C ALA A 894 10.97 12.71 10.12
N HIS A 895 10.68 13.60 11.07
CA HIS A 895 10.59 13.32 12.50
C HIS A 895 9.16 13.39 13.06
N GLU A 896 8.24 14.11 12.42
CA GLU A 896 6.87 14.38 12.92
C GLU A 896 6.10 13.14 13.41
N GLN A 897 6.25 12.00 12.73
CA GLN A 897 5.55 10.75 13.06
C GLN A 897 6.49 9.58 13.41
N GLU A 898 7.80 9.83 13.46
CA GLU A 898 8.81 8.81 13.75
C GLU A 898 8.92 8.55 15.26
N HIS A 899 9.12 7.28 15.62
CA HIS A 899 9.09 6.81 17.01
C HIS A 899 10.47 6.47 17.59
N ALA A 900 11.43 6.08 16.75
CA ALA A 900 12.75 5.60 17.18
C ALA A 900 13.50 6.57 18.10
N VAL A 901 13.27 7.88 17.97
CA VAL A 901 13.81 8.89 18.88
C VAL A 901 12.87 9.15 20.07
N GLU A 902 11.58 9.36 19.81
CA GLU A 902 10.59 9.84 20.80
C GLU A 902 10.46 8.93 22.03
N VAL A 903 10.45 7.61 21.83
CA VAL A 903 10.19 6.60 22.88
C VAL A 903 11.27 6.61 23.98
N LEU A 904 12.49 7.06 23.65
CA LEU A 904 13.64 7.12 24.55
C LEU A 904 13.71 8.43 25.37
N LEU A 905 13.05 9.50 24.91
CA LEU A 905 13.17 10.83 25.51
C LEU A 905 12.74 10.91 26.99
N PRO A 906 11.64 10.26 27.46
CA PRO A 906 11.27 10.35 28.86
C PRO A 906 12.27 9.65 29.79
N TRP A 907 12.93 8.57 29.34
CA TRP A 907 13.98 7.89 30.10
C TRP A 907 15.25 8.75 30.23
N LEU A 908 15.70 9.35 29.13
CA LEU A 908 16.88 10.21 29.11
C LEU A 908 16.68 11.47 29.96
N THR A 909 15.51 12.11 29.86
CA THR A 909 15.16 13.30 30.65
C THR A 909 14.87 13.01 32.12
N HIS A 910 14.51 11.77 32.48
CA HIS A 910 14.46 11.34 33.87
C HIS A 910 15.86 11.22 34.48
N GLN A 911 16.83 10.61 33.77
CA GLN A 911 18.21 10.49 34.23
C GLN A 911 18.93 11.85 34.28
N ASN A 912 18.66 12.74 33.33
CA ASN A 912 19.16 14.11 33.36
C ASN A 912 18.13 15.11 32.77
N PRO A 913 17.46 15.92 33.62
CA PRO A 913 16.51 16.95 33.18
C PRO A 913 17.09 18.09 32.33
N GLN A 914 18.42 18.20 32.19
CA GLN A 914 19.09 19.21 31.36
C GLN A 914 19.45 18.72 29.94
N VAL A 915 19.00 17.52 29.55
CA VAL A 915 19.27 16.94 28.23
C VAL A 915 18.72 17.82 27.10
N GLN A 916 19.63 18.16 26.18
CA GLN A 916 19.36 18.67 24.85
C GLN A 916 19.70 17.57 23.84
N ILE A 917 18.84 17.41 22.83
CA ILE A 917 18.94 16.30 21.88
C ILE A 917 19.40 16.76 20.49
N VAL A 918 20.12 15.88 19.80
CA VAL A 918 20.32 15.95 18.35
C VAL A 918 19.60 14.74 17.74
N PRO A 919 18.33 14.91 17.32
CA PRO A 919 17.52 13.79 16.84
C PRO A 919 17.82 13.51 15.37
N MET A 920 18.31 12.31 15.06
CA MET A 920 18.71 11.89 13.72
C MET A 920 18.00 10.58 13.31
N VAL A 921 17.55 10.50 12.06
CA VAL A 921 16.89 9.31 11.50
C VAL A 921 17.45 8.96 10.13
N PHE A 922 17.72 7.68 9.90
CA PHE A 922 18.36 7.17 8.68
C PHE A 922 17.61 5.99 8.05
N GLY A 923 17.44 6.04 6.73
CA GLY A 923 16.87 4.98 5.91
C GLY A 923 17.94 3.98 5.41
N HIS A 924 17.72 3.44 4.20
CA HIS A 924 18.67 2.50 3.60
C HIS A 924 20.02 3.18 3.32
N SER A 925 21.10 2.44 3.56
CA SER A 925 22.48 2.88 3.35
C SER A 925 23.42 1.70 3.17
N ASN A 926 24.54 1.96 2.46
CA ASN A 926 25.67 1.05 2.34
C ASN A 926 26.78 1.37 3.36
N PHE A 927 27.71 0.44 3.55
CA PHE A 927 28.78 0.55 4.55
C PHE A 927 29.64 1.83 4.40
N LYS A 928 29.97 2.24 3.17
CA LYS A 928 30.77 3.45 2.93
C LYS A 928 30.05 4.72 3.42
N GLN A 929 28.74 4.83 3.18
CA GLN A 929 27.95 5.95 3.68
C GLN A 929 27.87 5.96 5.22
N LEU A 930 27.89 4.79 5.86
CA LEU A 930 27.96 4.68 7.33
C LEU A 930 29.33 5.12 7.87
N GLN A 931 30.42 4.86 7.14
CA GLN A 931 31.75 5.39 7.48
C GLN A 931 31.83 6.91 7.28
N GLU A 932 31.21 7.46 6.23
CA GLU A 932 31.10 8.91 6.01
C GLU A 932 30.33 9.58 7.16
N LEU A 933 29.18 9.02 7.55
CA LEU A 933 28.43 9.46 8.74
C LEU A 933 29.25 9.36 10.03
N GLY A 934 29.88 8.22 10.28
CA GLY A 934 30.72 8.02 11.47
C GLY A 934 31.89 9.01 11.52
N SER A 935 32.43 9.38 10.36
CA SER A 935 33.45 10.43 10.25
C SER A 935 32.92 11.82 10.64
N ALA A 936 31.73 12.19 10.15
CA ALA A 936 31.07 13.44 10.50
C ALA A 936 30.67 13.50 11.98
N LEU A 937 30.17 12.39 12.55
CA LEU A 937 29.86 12.26 13.98
C LEU A 937 31.12 12.43 14.84
N ALA A 938 32.23 11.77 14.48
CA ALA A 938 33.49 11.88 15.23
C ALA A 938 34.05 13.30 15.24
N GLU A 939 34.05 13.97 14.08
CA GLU A 939 34.53 15.35 13.97
C GLU A 939 33.56 16.35 14.63
N CYS A 940 32.24 16.12 14.56
CA CYS A 940 31.24 16.90 15.28
C CYS A 940 31.46 16.84 16.81
N VAL A 941 31.53 15.63 17.38
CA VAL A 941 31.79 15.44 18.82
C VAL A 941 33.14 16.02 19.25
N LYS A 942 34.14 16.05 18.35
CA LYS A 942 35.44 16.67 18.61
C LYS A 942 35.43 18.21 18.55
N GLN A 943 34.60 18.81 17.70
CA GLN A 943 34.43 20.27 17.63
C GLN A 943 33.55 20.79 18.77
N LEU A 944 32.67 19.96 19.29
CA LEU A 944 31.78 20.25 20.40
C LEU A 944 32.43 19.87 21.74
N ASP A 945 33.09 20.82 22.40
CA ASP A 945 33.88 20.68 23.64
C ASP A 945 33.04 20.36 24.90
N GLY A 946 32.23 19.30 24.86
CA GLY A 946 31.33 18.91 25.94
C GLY A 946 31.04 17.41 25.97
N GLN A 947 30.85 16.87 27.18
CA GLN A 947 30.42 15.49 27.39
C GLN A 947 29.17 15.21 26.54
N THR A 948 29.31 14.31 25.57
CA THR A 948 28.28 13.99 24.58
C THR A 948 28.05 12.49 24.58
N LEU A 949 26.80 12.07 24.79
CA LEU A 949 26.39 10.67 24.68
C LEU A 949 25.75 10.43 23.32
N ILE A 950 26.18 9.38 22.61
CA ILE A 950 25.50 8.93 21.40
C ILE A 950 24.57 7.75 21.74
N VAL A 951 23.28 7.88 21.45
CA VAL A 951 22.28 6.84 21.66
C VAL A 951 21.95 6.16 20.34
N ILE A 952 22.33 4.89 20.22
CA ILE A 952 21.93 3.98 19.15
C ILE A 952 20.54 3.45 19.51
N SER A 953 19.51 3.87 18.76
CA SER A 953 18.15 3.39 18.97
C SER A 953 17.90 2.14 18.12
N SER A 954 17.79 0.97 18.76
CA SER A 954 17.68 -0.33 18.07
C SER A 954 16.94 -1.38 18.90
N ASP A 955 15.88 -1.95 18.32
CA ASP A 955 15.46 -3.32 18.61
C ASP A 955 16.35 -4.32 17.83
N MET A 956 16.29 -5.61 18.18
CA MET A 956 17.13 -6.67 17.62
C MET A 956 16.40 -7.45 16.51
N ASN A 957 16.44 -8.78 16.47
CA ASN A 957 15.76 -9.55 15.44
C ASN A 957 14.21 -9.54 15.64
N HIS A 958 13.48 -9.59 14.53
CA HIS A 958 12.03 -9.42 14.47
C HIS A 958 11.33 -10.61 13.81
N PHE A 959 10.22 -11.02 14.42
CA PHE A 959 9.16 -11.86 13.87
C PHE A 959 9.54 -13.29 13.47
N GLU A 960 10.59 -13.83 14.07
CA GLU A 960 10.89 -15.27 14.09
C GLU A 960 10.53 -15.84 15.47
N ASP A 961 10.63 -17.16 15.63
CA ASP A 961 10.43 -17.81 16.92
C ASP A 961 11.52 -17.42 17.94
N VAL A 962 11.28 -17.73 19.22
CA VAL A 962 12.15 -17.35 20.33
C VAL A 962 13.53 -17.99 20.24
N ASP A 963 13.65 -19.26 19.81
CA ASP A 963 14.93 -19.95 19.72
C ASP A 963 15.80 -19.36 18.59
N THR A 964 15.20 -19.16 17.41
CA THR A 964 15.84 -18.50 16.26
C THR A 964 16.25 -17.06 16.59
N THR A 965 15.39 -16.31 17.30
CA THR A 965 15.66 -14.93 17.70
C THR A 965 16.81 -14.86 18.70
N GLN A 966 16.81 -15.68 19.75
CA GLN A 966 17.91 -15.71 20.72
C GLN A 966 19.25 -16.11 20.09
N GLN A 967 19.25 -17.03 19.11
CA GLN A 967 20.44 -17.37 18.33
C GLN A 967 20.96 -16.17 17.52
N LYS A 968 20.09 -15.52 16.73
CA LYS A 968 20.49 -14.39 15.88
C LYS A 968 20.92 -13.17 16.69
N ASP A 969 20.18 -12.84 17.75
CA ASP A 969 20.52 -11.75 18.65
C ASP A 969 21.87 -11.99 19.32
N GLY A 970 22.15 -13.22 19.74
CA GLY A 970 23.47 -13.61 20.24
C GLY A 970 24.59 -13.30 19.25
N LEU A 971 24.44 -13.72 17.98
CA LEU A 971 25.43 -13.43 16.93
C LEU A 971 25.64 -11.93 16.71
N ALA A 972 24.57 -11.13 16.67
CA ALA A 972 24.68 -9.67 16.50
C ALA A 972 25.32 -9.00 17.72
N ILE A 973 24.96 -9.41 18.93
CA ILE A 973 25.53 -8.90 20.18
C ILE A 973 27.02 -9.23 20.28
N ASP A 974 27.42 -10.47 19.99
CA ASP A 974 28.82 -10.90 20.02
C ASP A 974 29.65 -10.15 18.98
N ALA A 975 29.13 -9.95 17.76
CA ALA A 975 29.78 -9.16 16.73
C ALA A 975 29.91 -7.67 17.12
N LEU A 976 28.89 -7.09 17.75
CA LEU A 976 28.94 -5.72 18.29
C LEU A 976 29.98 -5.62 19.42
N CYS A 977 29.96 -6.55 20.37
CA CYS A 977 30.90 -6.61 21.51
C CYS A 977 32.36 -6.88 21.09
N SER A 978 32.61 -7.34 19.86
CA SER A 978 33.97 -7.45 19.31
C SER A 978 34.67 -6.10 19.09
N GLY A 979 33.92 -4.99 19.04
CA GLY A 979 34.46 -3.68 18.70
C GLY A 979 34.78 -3.49 17.20
N ASP A 980 34.37 -4.42 16.32
CA ASP A 980 34.52 -4.30 14.87
C ASP A 980 33.19 -3.99 14.17
N GLU A 981 33.09 -2.79 13.59
CA GLU A 981 31.91 -2.34 12.86
C GLU A 981 31.69 -3.11 11.56
N GLN A 982 32.75 -3.64 10.93
CA GLN A 982 32.63 -4.50 9.75
C GLN A 982 32.06 -5.86 10.13
N SER A 983 32.59 -6.50 11.20
CA SER A 983 32.06 -7.74 11.76
C SER A 983 30.57 -7.66 12.07
N LEU A 984 30.10 -6.57 12.71
CA LEU A 984 28.67 -6.37 12.97
C LEU A 984 27.85 -6.29 11.68
N TYR A 985 28.29 -5.46 10.72
CA TYR A 985 27.61 -5.28 9.44
C TYR A 985 27.48 -6.62 8.67
N ASP A 986 28.60 -7.34 8.52
CA ASP A 986 28.67 -8.60 7.79
C ASP A 986 27.89 -9.71 8.50
N THR A 987 27.95 -9.78 9.83
CA THR A 987 27.22 -10.78 10.62
C THR A 987 25.72 -10.61 10.49
N CYS A 988 25.22 -9.36 10.56
CA CYS A 988 23.80 -9.08 10.40
C CYS A 988 23.29 -9.37 8.98
N LEU A 989 24.06 -9.02 7.94
CA LEU A 989 23.68 -9.32 6.55
C LEU A 989 23.72 -10.83 6.27
N LYS A 990 24.84 -11.50 6.58
CA LYS A 990 25.06 -12.92 6.29
C LYS A 990 24.04 -13.84 6.96
N ASN A 991 23.67 -13.55 8.22
CA ASN A 991 22.75 -14.37 9.00
C ASN A 991 21.29 -13.86 8.90
N GLN A 992 21.00 -12.88 8.05
CA GLN A 992 19.67 -12.29 7.85
C GLN A 992 19.04 -11.86 9.19
N ILE A 993 19.81 -11.09 9.98
CA ILE A 993 19.39 -10.56 11.27
C ILE A 993 18.68 -9.23 11.02
N SER A 994 17.41 -9.15 11.42
CA SER A 994 16.54 -8.00 11.14
C SER A 994 16.67 -6.84 12.15
N MET A 995 17.86 -6.69 12.76
CA MET A 995 18.22 -5.63 13.70
C MET A 995 18.02 -4.24 13.06
N CYS A 996 17.01 -3.51 13.50
CA CYS A 996 16.59 -2.27 12.83
C CYS A 996 17.66 -1.17 12.92
N GLY A 997 18.34 -1.06 14.07
CA GLY A 997 19.41 -0.10 14.32
C GLY A 997 20.84 -0.60 14.01
N MET A 998 21.01 -1.71 13.27
CA MET A 998 22.33 -2.18 12.82
C MET A 998 23.14 -1.05 12.12
N ARG A 999 22.47 -0.28 11.25
CA ARG A 999 23.08 0.83 10.49
C ARG A 999 23.55 1.97 11.41
N PRO A 1000 22.69 2.52 12.31
CA PRO A 1000 23.12 3.35 13.43
C PRO A 1000 24.32 2.80 14.21
N ALA A 1001 24.29 1.53 14.64
CA ALA A 1001 25.36 0.94 15.45
C ALA A 1001 26.71 0.96 14.74
N VAL A 1002 26.75 0.55 13.46
CA VAL A 1002 27.97 0.55 12.62
C VAL A 1002 28.56 1.96 12.46
N ALA A 1003 27.73 2.98 12.19
CA ALA A 1003 28.19 4.36 12.06
C ALA A 1003 28.74 4.92 13.38
N VAL A 1004 28.11 4.59 14.52
CA VAL A 1004 28.56 5.03 15.85
C VAL A 1004 29.84 4.32 16.26
N MET A 1005 29.97 3.01 16.06
CA MET A 1005 31.22 2.28 16.30
C MET A 1005 32.37 2.87 15.48
N HIS A 1006 32.14 3.19 14.19
CA HIS A 1006 33.13 3.86 13.35
C HIS A 1006 33.53 5.25 13.90
N ALA A 1007 32.55 6.04 14.37
CA ALA A 1007 32.80 7.36 14.95
C ALA A 1007 33.66 7.28 16.23
N LEU A 1008 33.34 6.33 17.10
CA LEU A 1008 34.06 6.14 18.36
C LEU A 1008 35.47 5.58 18.13
N LYS A 1009 35.66 4.65 17.18
CA LYS A 1009 37.00 4.14 16.81
C LYS A 1009 37.95 5.22 16.28
N LYS A 1010 37.42 6.28 15.67
CA LYS A 1010 38.23 7.45 15.27
C LYS A 1010 38.69 8.33 16.42
N SER A 1011 38.09 8.22 17.60
CA SER A 1011 38.44 8.99 18.80
C SER A 1011 39.13 8.16 19.90
N GLY A 1012 39.28 6.84 19.71
CA GLY A 1012 40.05 5.96 20.59
C GLY A 1012 39.64 4.49 20.41
N GLU A 1013 40.26 3.59 21.17
CA GLU A 1013 39.73 2.23 21.33
C GLU A 1013 38.30 2.27 21.91
N ILE A 1014 37.54 1.20 21.67
CA ILE A 1014 36.16 1.06 22.17
C ILE A 1014 35.99 -0.28 22.88
N THR A 1015 35.23 -0.29 23.97
CA THR A 1015 34.82 -1.53 24.65
C THR A 1015 33.29 -1.56 24.76
N PRO A 1016 32.58 -2.19 23.79
CA PRO A 1016 31.15 -2.42 23.89
C PRO A 1016 30.83 -3.59 24.83
N GLU A 1017 29.87 -3.40 25.73
CA GLU A 1017 29.47 -4.35 26.79
C GLU A 1017 27.95 -4.50 26.80
N CYS A 1018 27.44 -5.71 26.53
CA CYS A 1018 26.01 -6.03 26.66
C CYS A 1018 25.61 -6.11 28.14
N ILE A 1019 24.70 -5.24 28.55
CA ILE A 1019 24.23 -5.08 29.93
C ILE A 1019 22.98 -5.88 30.20
N ALA A 1020 22.05 -5.90 29.24
CA ALA A 1020 20.74 -6.49 29.36
C ALA A 1020 20.28 -7.09 28.03
N ARG A 1021 19.52 -8.17 28.09
CA ARG A 1021 18.85 -8.80 26.94
C ARG A 1021 17.47 -9.30 27.36
N SER A 1022 16.50 -9.21 26.47
CA SER A 1022 15.16 -9.80 26.60
C SER A 1022 14.53 -9.97 25.22
N ASP A 1023 13.33 -10.52 25.16
CA ASP A 1023 12.49 -10.58 23.96
C ASP A 1023 11.01 -10.42 24.35
N SER A 1024 10.14 -10.16 23.36
CA SER A 1024 8.72 -9.89 23.61
C SER A 1024 7.94 -11.07 24.23
N SER A 1025 8.42 -12.32 24.13
CA SER A 1025 7.75 -13.47 24.76
C SER A 1025 7.83 -13.44 26.29
N SER A 1026 8.83 -12.75 26.84
CA SER A 1026 8.93 -12.51 28.29
C SER A 1026 7.70 -11.79 28.88
N VAL A 1027 6.94 -11.09 28.02
CA VAL A 1027 5.72 -10.34 28.40
C VAL A 1027 4.46 -10.96 27.78
N SER A 1028 4.52 -11.41 26.51
CA SER A 1028 3.34 -11.97 25.83
C SER A 1028 3.06 -13.44 26.17
N GLY A 1029 4.08 -14.20 26.59
CA GLY A 1029 4.02 -15.66 26.72
C GLY A 1029 4.01 -16.43 25.38
N ASP A 1030 4.03 -15.74 24.24
CA ASP A 1030 4.06 -16.33 22.90
C ASP A 1030 5.49 -16.29 22.32
N GLY A 1031 6.11 -17.47 22.24
CA GLY A 1031 7.44 -17.66 21.64
C GLY A 1031 7.43 -17.97 20.14
N THR A 1032 6.27 -17.97 19.46
CA THR A 1032 6.19 -18.33 18.03
C THR A 1032 6.57 -17.19 17.08
N ARG A 1033 6.50 -15.95 17.56
CA ARG A 1033 6.83 -14.74 16.78
C ARG A 1033 7.19 -13.58 17.71
N VAL A 1034 8.49 -13.38 17.94
CA VAL A 1034 9.00 -12.42 18.94
C VAL A 1034 9.75 -11.24 18.33
N VAL A 1035 10.02 -10.21 19.13
CA VAL A 1035 11.02 -9.17 18.83
C VAL A 1035 12.04 -9.16 19.97
N GLY A 1036 13.33 -9.19 19.62
CA GLY A 1036 14.43 -9.16 20.57
C GLY A 1036 14.84 -7.76 21.01
N TYR A 1037 15.37 -7.64 22.22
CA TYR A 1037 15.80 -6.38 22.83
C TYR A 1037 17.16 -6.53 23.51
N ALA A 1038 18.08 -5.62 23.24
CA ALA A 1038 19.39 -5.59 23.87
C ALA A 1038 19.78 -4.19 24.32
N GLY A 1039 20.42 -4.12 25.48
CA GLY A 1039 21.01 -2.92 26.06
C GLY A 1039 22.53 -3.04 26.08
N VAL A 1040 23.24 -2.08 25.50
CA VAL A 1040 24.71 -2.10 25.38
C VAL A 1040 25.29 -0.75 25.80
N ILE A 1041 26.43 -0.77 26.50
CA ILE A 1041 27.24 0.42 26.79
C ILE A 1041 28.52 0.36 25.96
N ILE A 1042 28.97 1.48 25.38
CA ILE A 1042 30.25 1.60 24.70
C ILE A 1042 31.11 2.65 25.42
N LYS A 1043 32.24 2.18 25.95
CA LYS A 1043 33.31 2.95 26.61
C LYS A 1043 34.43 3.25 25.62
#